data_AF-A0A0G1WU20-F1
#
_entry.id   AF-A0A0G1WU20-F1
#
_cell.length_a   1.000
_cell.length_b   1.000
_cell.length_c   1.000
_cell.angle_alpha   90.00
_cell.angle_beta   90.00
_cell.angle_gamma   90.00
#
_symmetry.space_group_name_H-M   'P 1'
#
loop_
_entity.id
_entity.type
_entity.pdbx_description
1 polymer ?
#
loop_
_entity_poly.entity_id
_entity_poly.type
_entity_poly.pdbx_seq_one_letter_code
_entity_poly.pdbx_strand_id
1 'polypeptide(L)'
;MISTTTDVSGIAFGMCSSAWVLHNNSQLLCEAAIDNTELSNRMPLILIHGITASEDMWEDFLNYYANDADLRQHFKPYLVRYASKKTDAITSDNNSIYKIAGILHDQITNFATATGKADFDINPSSIVILAHSMGGLVARSFMQEYECGGQQCGNKVKKLITLATPHHGSFLSNYYFTNPLYSLLLDPGGMIVKILINKSHPDILADLLGDGSLNSNTCSSGNRWLRCLNSYLPVNTSQACGYCEGLYNTNYDKNGLYDKLVLFVGNYNPDPAVTRHSGLFQGDLWTDENVISPQQRMPPLPYCTHSSIYRNERCSHGTDSLHDVNPLDKVRDALRTIAGISTVQSLVVAPDMTKLTDPTLTAFWTQPVGSYTGFQIVDVAENPISPVLPTTTFKWSKSTLGYNKKYTWAVETITDSGRSRSEYSTGVTIPSKPGGFSATQIDFSRINLTMASSAPQGVSGTDASAVSYLIMGATDQLMFNSADVAWSETSNAPILGLVPNTTYWFKIRAVNEDGWFSEETDTISVCTAMLPVSVSTSSVALATPMLGKDGKTAVLFDDIPSFESSLYIATDPISTPILTTPSYIRHALGTMAYRFTADIPIREFVLYMNNAAYEGPITASLTIPYQDANGDGIVDDTVPPLEATNLQPYTLSGQQWVQASDTWTLDSVAKTVTFSVTHFSVFSLNGPTPQDIIVSLANVKIFPTPWKQGTGGKFDSADIAGCGRGLVFKNLTADANIKIYNIQGDLVRELTVTSSDNGCKAWDGKNNSGASVASGVYISLIKNSAGEKVAKKIAIER
;
A
#
# COMPACT_ATOMS: atom_id res chain seq x y z
N MET A 1 0.76 3.74 -75.24
CA MET A 1 2.17 3.57 -75.67
C MET A 1 3.00 4.62 -74.95
N ILE A 2 4.27 4.27 -74.65
CA ILE A 2 5.28 4.95 -73.81
C ILE A 2 5.15 4.52 -72.32
N SER A 3 5.76 3.41 -71.87
CA SER A 3 7.19 3.05 -71.75
C SER A 3 7.91 3.74 -70.59
N THR A 4 8.00 2.98 -69.49
CA THR A 4 9.06 2.87 -68.47
C THR A 4 10.27 3.81 -68.56
N THR A 5 10.55 4.51 -67.45
CA THR A 5 11.81 4.48 -66.68
C THR A 5 11.77 5.62 -65.64
N THR A 6 11.64 5.28 -64.36
CA THR A 6 12.12 6.16 -63.29
C THR A 6 13.18 5.40 -62.53
N ASP A 7 14.38 5.98 -62.60
CA ASP A 7 15.64 5.60 -62.00
C ASP A 7 15.50 5.03 -60.58
N VAL A 8 16.01 3.81 -60.42
CA VAL A 8 16.27 3.19 -59.12
C VAL A 8 17.76 3.35 -58.84
N SER A 9 18.21 4.59 -58.68
CA SER A 9 19.62 4.89 -58.39
C SER A 9 19.70 5.97 -57.30
N GLY A 10 19.80 5.52 -56.05
CA GLY A 10 20.09 6.41 -54.91
C GLY A 10 19.34 6.09 -53.62
N ILE A 11 19.39 4.85 -53.13
CA ILE A 11 19.05 4.56 -51.72
C ILE A 11 20.33 4.10 -51.04
N ALA A 12 21.08 5.04 -50.45
CA ALA A 12 22.18 4.70 -49.57
C ALA A 12 21.60 4.27 -48.20
N PHE A 13 21.66 2.98 -47.88
CA PHE A 13 21.47 2.51 -46.50
C PHE A 13 22.72 2.86 -45.70
N GLY A 14 22.60 3.80 -44.77
CA GLY A 14 23.67 4.28 -43.90
C GLY A 14 23.45 3.91 -42.43
N MET A 15 24.53 3.97 -41.65
CA MET A 15 24.48 3.98 -40.18
C MET A 15 23.40 4.95 -39.69
N CYS A 16 22.77 4.66 -38.55
CA CYS A 16 21.79 5.56 -37.95
C CYS A 16 22.41 6.98 -37.80
N SER A 17 22.10 7.91 -38.71
CA SER A 17 22.63 9.29 -38.68
C SER A 17 21.72 10.20 -37.86
N SER A 18 22.30 11.23 -37.25
CA SER A 18 21.63 12.17 -36.32
C SER A 18 20.78 13.26 -37.01
N ALA A 19 20.57 13.18 -38.33
CA ALA A 19 19.82 14.17 -39.09
C ALA A 19 18.80 13.48 -39.99
N TRP A 20 17.53 13.41 -39.55
CA TRP A 20 16.43 12.91 -40.37
C TRP A 20 15.17 13.79 -40.25
N VAL A 21 14.56 14.04 -41.41
CA VAL A 21 13.24 14.67 -41.60
C VAL A 21 12.30 13.58 -42.14
N LEU A 22 11.21 13.30 -41.43
CA LEU A 22 10.20 12.30 -41.75
C LEU A 22 9.49 12.63 -43.08
N HIS A 23 9.91 12.02 -44.18
CA HIS A 23 9.12 12.10 -45.41
C HIS A 23 8.77 10.78 -46.11
N ASN A 24 9.40 9.63 -45.82
CA ASN A 24 8.95 8.35 -46.39
C ASN A 24 9.32 7.17 -45.47
N ASN A 25 8.38 6.25 -45.25
CA ASN A 25 8.52 5.02 -44.43
C ASN A 25 9.47 3.96 -45.05
N SER A 26 10.50 4.37 -45.79
CA SER A 26 11.31 3.46 -46.61
C SER A 26 12.53 2.85 -45.91
N GLN A 27 12.89 3.28 -44.69
CA GLN A 27 13.99 2.68 -43.91
C GLN A 27 13.78 2.85 -42.40
N LEU A 28 13.27 1.83 -41.70
CA LEU A 28 13.14 1.86 -40.24
C LEU A 28 13.87 0.75 -39.46
N LEU A 29 14.66 -0.12 -40.12
CA LEU A 29 15.64 -1.00 -39.47
C LEU A 29 17.04 -0.49 -39.83
N CYS A 30 17.84 -0.06 -38.86
CA CYS A 30 19.23 0.39 -39.09
C CYS A 30 20.24 -0.37 -38.22
N GLU A 31 21.44 -0.60 -38.76
CA GLU A 31 22.57 -1.13 -37.99
C GLU A 31 22.98 -0.09 -36.93
N ALA A 32 23.16 -0.54 -35.69
CA ALA A 32 23.58 0.38 -34.63
C ALA A 32 24.99 0.90 -34.94
N ALA A 33 25.15 2.24 -34.95
CA ALA A 33 26.42 2.87 -35.35
C ALA A 33 27.63 2.47 -34.48
N ILE A 34 27.38 1.96 -33.26
CA ILE A 34 28.40 1.48 -32.32
C ILE A 34 29.13 0.22 -32.84
N ASP A 35 28.53 -0.54 -33.76
CA ASP A 35 29.11 -1.73 -34.37
C ASP A 35 28.85 -1.78 -35.88
N ASN A 36 29.86 -1.41 -36.66
CA ASN A 36 29.83 -1.34 -38.11
C ASN A 36 30.37 -2.61 -38.81
N THR A 37 30.64 -3.67 -38.07
CA THR A 37 31.22 -4.91 -38.61
C THR A 37 30.15 -5.81 -39.25
N GLU A 38 30.54 -6.71 -40.14
CA GLU A 38 29.60 -7.66 -40.77
C GLU A 38 28.98 -8.62 -39.73
N LEU A 39 27.77 -9.12 -39.99
CA LEU A 39 27.09 -10.04 -39.07
C LEU A 39 27.93 -11.31 -38.81
N SER A 40 28.53 -11.88 -39.86
CA SER A 40 29.33 -13.11 -39.80
C SER A 40 28.59 -14.24 -39.06
N ASN A 41 29.20 -14.88 -38.05
CA ASN A 41 28.59 -15.99 -37.27
C ASN A 41 27.73 -15.51 -36.08
N ARG A 42 27.45 -14.21 -35.96
CA ARG A 42 26.73 -13.62 -34.83
C ARG A 42 25.22 -13.67 -35.06
N MET A 43 24.46 -13.61 -33.97
CA MET A 43 23.01 -13.50 -34.01
C MET A 43 22.58 -12.04 -34.15
N PRO A 44 21.63 -11.71 -35.05
CA PRO A 44 20.99 -10.40 -35.05
C PRO A 44 20.24 -10.15 -33.73
N LEU A 45 20.56 -9.04 -33.07
CA LEU A 45 19.88 -8.54 -31.87
C LEU A 45 19.04 -7.31 -32.25
N ILE A 46 17.72 -7.50 -32.40
CA ILE A 46 16.79 -6.44 -32.80
C ILE A 46 16.27 -5.71 -31.57
N LEU A 47 16.47 -4.39 -31.53
CA LEU A 47 16.10 -3.50 -30.43
C LEU A 47 14.85 -2.69 -30.80
N ILE A 48 13.76 -2.87 -30.04
CA ILE A 48 12.45 -2.25 -30.33
C ILE A 48 12.06 -1.32 -29.19
N HIS A 49 12.00 -0.01 -29.47
CA HIS A 49 11.57 1.00 -28.47
C HIS A 49 10.06 0.90 -28.17
N GLY A 50 9.59 1.66 -27.18
CA GLY A 50 8.18 1.75 -26.79
C GLY A 50 7.48 3.03 -27.28
N ILE A 51 6.28 3.29 -26.78
CA ILE A 51 5.51 4.52 -27.06
C ILE A 51 6.21 5.74 -26.44
N THR A 52 6.13 6.91 -27.10
CA THR A 52 6.80 8.16 -26.69
C THR A 52 8.34 8.12 -26.67
N ALA A 53 8.94 7.06 -27.20
CA ALA A 53 10.38 6.86 -27.26
C ALA A 53 10.90 6.85 -28.72
N SER A 54 12.22 6.76 -28.88
CA SER A 54 12.92 6.53 -30.14
C SER A 54 14.01 5.48 -29.90
N GLU A 55 14.73 5.10 -30.94
CA GLU A 55 15.92 4.26 -30.87
C GLU A 55 16.99 4.76 -29.89
N ASP A 56 17.05 6.08 -29.63
CA ASP A 56 18.03 6.71 -28.73
C ASP A 56 17.93 6.18 -27.29
N MET A 57 16.79 5.61 -26.90
CA MET A 57 16.64 5.00 -25.57
C MET A 57 17.61 3.84 -25.32
N TRP A 58 18.17 3.26 -26.38
CA TRP A 58 19.11 2.15 -26.31
C TRP A 58 20.56 2.61 -26.17
N GLU A 59 20.87 3.91 -26.16
CA GLU A 59 22.25 4.41 -26.09
C GLU A 59 23.05 3.82 -24.91
N ASP A 60 22.46 3.78 -23.71
CA ASP A 60 23.13 3.23 -22.52
C ASP A 60 23.40 1.72 -22.65
N PHE A 61 22.44 0.97 -23.21
CA PHE A 61 22.64 -0.45 -23.50
C PHE A 61 23.69 -0.68 -24.60
N LEU A 62 23.71 0.16 -25.64
CA LEU A 62 24.70 0.06 -26.72
C LEU A 62 26.11 0.41 -26.24
N ASN A 63 26.25 1.38 -25.35
CA ASN A 63 27.51 1.69 -24.66
C ASN A 63 27.97 0.51 -23.79
N TYR A 64 27.04 -0.14 -23.09
CA TYR A 64 27.33 -1.35 -22.33
C TYR A 64 27.80 -2.51 -23.23
N TYR A 65 27.05 -2.79 -24.31
CA TYR A 65 27.39 -3.78 -25.33
C TYR A 65 28.80 -3.56 -25.91
N ALA A 66 29.16 -2.31 -26.21
CA ALA A 66 30.48 -1.98 -26.77
C ALA A 66 31.64 -2.41 -25.85
N ASN A 67 31.41 -2.41 -24.54
CA ASN A 67 32.40 -2.76 -23.52
C ASN A 67 32.38 -4.25 -23.13
N ASP A 68 31.41 -5.04 -23.60
CA ASP A 68 31.30 -6.48 -23.30
C ASP A 68 31.78 -7.33 -24.49
N ALA A 69 32.95 -7.95 -24.35
CA ALA A 69 33.56 -8.76 -25.40
C ALA A 69 32.73 -10.01 -25.77
N ASP A 70 32.05 -10.61 -24.78
CA ASP A 70 31.20 -11.78 -24.97
C ASP A 70 29.98 -11.42 -25.82
N LEU A 71 29.33 -10.29 -25.51
CA LEU A 71 28.19 -9.82 -26.30
C LEU A 71 28.61 -9.44 -27.73
N ARG A 72 29.74 -8.75 -27.91
CA ARG A 72 30.23 -8.38 -29.26
C ARG A 72 30.57 -9.59 -30.12
N GLN A 73 31.07 -10.67 -29.51
CA GLN A 73 31.41 -11.90 -30.22
C GLN A 73 30.17 -12.71 -30.65
N HIS A 74 29.03 -12.57 -29.97
CA HIS A 74 27.85 -13.41 -30.19
C HIS A 74 26.65 -12.69 -30.80
N PHE A 75 26.54 -11.37 -30.65
CA PHE A 75 25.40 -10.58 -31.10
C PHE A 75 25.83 -9.39 -31.95
N LYS A 76 24.97 -9.00 -32.91
CA LYS A 76 25.07 -7.73 -33.65
C LYS A 76 23.77 -6.92 -33.48
N PRO A 77 23.82 -5.70 -32.92
CA PRO A 77 22.63 -4.90 -32.66
C PRO A 77 22.06 -4.19 -33.90
N TYR A 78 20.74 -4.24 -34.04
CA TYR A 78 19.94 -3.52 -35.04
C TYR A 78 18.83 -2.75 -34.33
N LEU A 79 18.59 -1.50 -34.72
CA LEU A 79 17.59 -0.62 -34.11
C LEU A 79 16.35 -0.53 -34.99
N VAL A 80 15.18 -0.72 -34.40
CA VAL A 80 13.89 -0.47 -35.05
C VAL A 80 13.43 0.94 -34.71
N ARG A 81 13.06 1.68 -35.75
CA ARG A 81 12.48 3.01 -35.67
C ARG A 81 11.00 2.92 -36.03
N TYR A 82 10.14 3.65 -35.35
CA TYR A 82 8.77 3.89 -35.82
C TYR A 82 8.20 5.13 -35.14
N ALA A 83 7.25 5.79 -35.80
CA ALA A 83 6.64 7.00 -35.27
C ALA A 83 5.89 6.67 -33.97
N SER A 84 6.39 7.22 -32.86
CA SER A 84 5.82 7.00 -31.53
C SER A 84 5.88 8.24 -30.64
N LYS A 85 6.53 9.33 -31.11
CA LYS A 85 6.60 10.63 -30.44
C LYS A 85 5.61 11.62 -31.05
N LYS A 86 5.16 12.57 -30.22
CA LYS A 86 4.25 13.67 -30.61
C LYS A 86 4.79 14.55 -31.76
N THR A 87 6.12 14.60 -31.94
CA THR A 87 6.77 15.40 -32.99
C THR A 87 6.81 14.71 -34.35
N ASP A 88 6.39 13.46 -34.44
CA ASP A 88 6.47 12.67 -35.66
C ASP A 88 5.30 13.04 -36.58
N ALA A 89 5.59 13.31 -37.87
CA ALA A 89 4.58 13.73 -38.83
C ALA A 89 3.53 12.63 -39.06
N ILE A 90 2.26 12.95 -38.78
CA ILE A 90 1.11 12.04 -38.90
C ILE A 90 0.78 11.85 -40.39
N THR A 91 1.14 10.69 -40.96
CA THR A 91 0.46 10.19 -42.15
C THR A 91 -0.75 9.38 -41.67
N SER A 92 -1.95 9.82 -42.04
CA SER A 92 -3.24 9.49 -41.43
C SER A 92 -3.70 8.03 -41.41
N ASP A 93 -2.88 7.04 -41.79
CA ASP A 93 -3.37 5.67 -42.03
C ASP A 93 -2.64 4.53 -41.27
N ASN A 94 -1.61 4.76 -40.44
CA ASN A 94 -0.72 3.66 -40.00
C ASN A 94 -0.30 3.61 -38.51
N ASN A 95 -1.22 3.74 -37.55
CA ASN A 95 -0.85 3.84 -36.13
C ASN A 95 -1.45 2.76 -35.21
N SER A 96 -1.64 1.51 -35.65
CA SER A 96 -1.99 0.40 -34.73
C SER A 96 -0.75 -0.46 -34.45
N ILE A 97 -0.70 -1.13 -33.29
CA ILE A 97 0.42 -2.02 -32.93
C ILE A 97 0.59 -3.12 -33.98
N TYR A 98 -0.53 -3.66 -34.48
CA TYR A 98 -0.54 -4.60 -35.61
C TYR A 98 0.14 -4.04 -36.86
N LYS A 99 -0.18 -2.81 -37.28
CA LYS A 99 0.44 -2.20 -38.47
C LYS A 99 1.93 -1.91 -38.27
N ILE A 100 2.35 -1.51 -37.07
CA ILE A 100 3.77 -1.34 -36.72
C ILE A 100 4.51 -2.68 -36.81
N ALA A 101 3.87 -3.77 -36.37
CA ALA A 101 4.42 -5.11 -36.54
C ALA A 101 4.51 -5.53 -38.02
N GLY A 102 3.58 -5.11 -38.87
CA GLY A 102 3.67 -5.28 -40.32
C GLY A 102 4.83 -4.53 -40.95
N ILE A 103 5.11 -3.33 -40.46
CA ILE A 103 6.30 -2.56 -40.89
C ILE A 103 7.59 -3.30 -40.48
N LEU A 104 7.65 -3.80 -39.24
CA LEU A 104 8.78 -4.63 -38.77
C LEU A 104 8.94 -5.90 -39.61
N HIS A 105 7.83 -6.56 -39.96
CA HIS A 105 7.81 -7.70 -40.86
C HIS A 105 8.43 -7.38 -42.21
N ASP A 106 7.93 -6.34 -42.89
CA ASP A 106 8.38 -5.97 -44.22
C ASP A 106 9.87 -5.59 -44.21
N GLN A 107 10.36 -5.03 -43.10
CA GLN A 107 11.75 -4.65 -42.95
C GLN A 107 12.67 -5.84 -42.74
N ILE A 108 12.32 -6.75 -41.85
CA ILE A 108 13.11 -7.97 -41.63
C ILE A 108 13.13 -8.83 -42.91
N THR A 109 11.98 -8.95 -43.61
CA THR A 109 11.86 -9.76 -44.84
C THR A 109 12.59 -9.13 -46.03
N ASN A 110 12.56 -7.81 -46.18
CA ASN A 110 13.19 -7.13 -47.32
C ASN A 110 14.63 -6.64 -47.06
N PHE A 111 15.14 -6.75 -45.83
CA PHE A 111 16.46 -6.24 -45.45
C PHE A 111 17.58 -6.76 -46.36
N ALA A 112 17.56 -8.06 -46.68
CA ALA A 112 18.59 -8.69 -47.50
C ALA A 112 18.57 -8.20 -48.95
N THR A 113 17.37 -8.04 -49.53
CA THR A 113 17.18 -7.49 -50.88
C THR A 113 17.56 -6.01 -50.95
N ALA A 114 17.35 -5.25 -49.88
CA ALA A 114 17.57 -3.82 -49.84
C ALA A 114 19.03 -3.41 -49.54
N THR A 115 19.77 -4.22 -48.77
CA THR A 115 21.16 -3.95 -48.36
C THR A 115 22.19 -4.79 -49.11
N GLY A 116 21.76 -5.83 -49.83
CA GLY A 116 22.65 -6.84 -50.42
C GLY A 116 23.31 -7.77 -49.39
N LYS A 117 22.96 -7.66 -48.11
CA LYS A 117 23.52 -8.46 -47.01
C LYS A 117 22.53 -9.57 -46.61
N ALA A 118 22.93 -10.84 -46.67
CA ALA A 118 22.07 -11.98 -46.32
C ALA A 118 21.80 -12.15 -44.80
N ASP A 119 21.87 -11.05 -44.02
CA ASP A 119 21.93 -11.03 -42.55
C ASP A 119 20.72 -11.70 -41.87
N PHE A 120 19.55 -11.69 -42.51
CA PHE A 120 18.31 -12.29 -41.97
C PHE A 120 17.85 -13.55 -42.73
N ASP A 121 18.67 -14.02 -43.67
CA ASP A 121 18.45 -15.25 -44.46
C ASP A 121 19.23 -16.46 -43.91
N ILE A 122 19.92 -16.29 -42.78
CA ILE A 122 20.73 -17.33 -42.15
C ILE A 122 19.85 -18.16 -41.19
N ASN A 123 19.22 -19.22 -41.71
CA ASN A 123 18.48 -20.27 -41.01
C ASN A 123 17.30 -19.85 -40.09
N PRO A 124 16.26 -20.69 -39.94
CA PRO A 124 15.25 -20.50 -38.90
C PRO A 124 15.88 -20.48 -37.49
N SER A 125 15.35 -19.65 -36.58
CA SER A 125 15.80 -19.46 -35.18
C SER A 125 17.15 -18.74 -34.95
N SER A 126 17.47 -17.69 -35.72
CA SER A 126 18.72 -16.92 -35.58
C SER A 126 18.56 -15.52 -34.97
N ILE A 127 17.33 -14.99 -34.84
CA ILE A 127 17.08 -13.61 -34.38
C ILE A 127 16.79 -13.56 -32.87
N VAL A 128 17.44 -12.66 -32.14
CA VAL A 128 17.05 -12.30 -30.77
C VAL A 128 16.40 -10.91 -30.79
N ILE A 129 15.25 -10.75 -30.13
CA ILE A 129 14.57 -9.47 -30.02
C ILE A 129 14.63 -9.00 -28.57
N LEU A 130 15.03 -7.75 -28.35
CA LEU A 130 14.93 -7.05 -27.08
C LEU A 130 13.98 -5.86 -27.26
N ALA A 131 12.85 -5.89 -26.57
CA ALA A 131 11.76 -4.95 -26.79
C ALA A 131 11.30 -4.28 -25.49
N HIS A 132 11.06 -2.98 -25.52
CA HIS A 132 10.62 -2.21 -24.36
C HIS A 132 9.16 -1.76 -24.47
N SER A 133 8.41 -1.85 -23.37
CA SER A 133 7.05 -1.35 -23.23
C SER A 133 6.15 -1.84 -24.38
N MET A 134 5.45 -0.93 -25.07
CA MET A 134 4.65 -1.22 -26.26
C MET A 134 5.40 -2.01 -27.34
N GLY A 135 6.71 -1.82 -27.47
CA GLY A 135 7.55 -2.55 -28.43
C GLY A 135 7.50 -4.06 -28.26
N GLY A 136 7.25 -4.56 -27.04
CA GLY A 136 7.06 -6.00 -26.82
C GLY A 136 5.75 -6.53 -27.41
N LEU A 137 4.69 -5.71 -27.47
CA LEU A 137 3.45 -6.07 -28.17
C LEU A 137 3.65 -6.03 -29.69
N VAL A 138 4.44 -5.07 -30.21
CA VAL A 138 4.87 -5.04 -31.61
C VAL A 138 5.61 -6.33 -31.97
N ALA A 139 6.57 -6.75 -31.13
CA ALA A 139 7.35 -7.98 -31.34
C ALA A 139 6.46 -9.24 -31.33
N ARG A 140 5.51 -9.32 -30.39
CA ARG A 140 4.56 -10.44 -30.31
C ARG A 140 3.64 -10.49 -31.51
N SER A 141 3.09 -9.34 -31.92
CA SER A 141 2.27 -9.23 -33.13
C SER A 141 3.06 -9.67 -34.37
N PHE A 142 4.30 -9.23 -34.52
CA PHE A 142 5.21 -9.69 -35.60
C PHE A 142 5.39 -11.21 -35.57
N MET A 143 5.68 -11.80 -34.41
CA MET A 143 5.94 -13.23 -34.28
C MET A 143 4.71 -14.10 -34.56
N GLN A 144 3.52 -13.63 -34.20
CA GLN A 144 2.30 -14.44 -34.16
C GLN A 144 1.36 -14.21 -35.36
N GLU A 145 1.32 -12.98 -35.89
CA GLU A 145 0.32 -12.55 -36.87
C GLU A 145 0.88 -12.43 -38.29
N TYR A 146 2.21 -12.49 -38.48
CA TYR A 146 2.88 -12.37 -39.78
C TYR A 146 3.63 -13.64 -40.19
N GLU A 147 3.76 -13.86 -41.51
CA GLU A 147 4.48 -14.99 -42.12
C GLU A 147 5.79 -14.56 -42.78
N CYS A 148 6.90 -15.16 -42.39
CA CYS A 148 8.24 -14.91 -42.92
C CYS A 148 8.72 -16.15 -43.70
N GLY A 149 8.69 -16.09 -45.03
CA GLY A 149 9.16 -17.20 -45.89
C GLY A 149 8.26 -18.44 -45.86
N GLY A 150 6.93 -18.24 -45.77
CA GLY A 150 5.93 -19.32 -45.77
C GLY A 150 5.76 -20.03 -44.42
N GLN A 151 6.35 -19.50 -43.34
CA GLN A 151 6.16 -19.94 -41.96
C GLN A 151 5.86 -18.73 -41.07
N GLN A 152 5.26 -18.92 -39.89
CA GLN A 152 5.11 -17.84 -38.92
C GLN A 152 6.46 -17.20 -38.58
N CYS A 153 6.50 -15.86 -38.54
CA CYS A 153 7.73 -15.11 -38.28
C CYS A 153 8.40 -15.47 -36.94
N GLY A 154 7.62 -15.90 -35.95
CA GLY A 154 8.13 -16.42 -34.68
C GLY A 154 9.09 -17.62 -34.82
N ASN A 155 9.05 -18.35 -35.94
CA ASN A 155 10.01 -19.43 -36.22
C ASN A 155 11.42 -18.91 -36.52
N LYS A 156 11.56 -17.65 -36.96
CA LYS A 156 12.87 -16.99 -37.16
C LYS A 156 13.46 -16.44 -35.86
N VAL A 157 12.63 -16.26 -34.84
CA VAL A 157 13.05 -15.74 -33.53
C VAL A 157 13.56 -16.87 -32.63
N LYS A 158 14.77 -16.72 -32.10
CA LYS A 158 15.38 -17.60 -31.10
C LYS A 158 14.85 -17.29 -29.69
N LYS A 159 14.84 -16.01 -29.32
CA LYS A 159 14.24 -15.49 -28.07
C LYS A 159 13.71 -14.06 -28.25
N LEU A 160 12.61 -13.76 -27.58
CA LEU A 160 12.08 -12.41 -27.38
C LEU A 160 12.22 -12.05 -25.90
N ILE A 161 13.01 -11.02 -25.60
CA ILE A 161 13.16 -10.43 -24.27
C ILE A 161 12.30 -9.17 -24.23
N THR A 162 11.39 -9.08 -23.27
CA THR A 162 10.52 -7.91 -23.08
C THR A 162 10.85 -7.19 -21.79
N LEU A 163 10.88 -5.86 -21.84
CA LEU A 163 11.12 -4.97 -20.70
C LEU A 163 9.87 -4.13 -20.45
N ALA A 164 9.21 -4.31 -19.30
CA ALA A 164 8.00 -3.55 -18.91
C ALA A 164 6.87 -3.53 -19.96
N THR A 165 6.70 -4.63 -20.71
CA THR A 165 5.68 -4.74 -21.76
C THR A 165 4.28 -4.97 -21.17
N PRO A 166 3.26 -4.20 -21.59
CA PRO A 166 1.89 -4.34 -21.10
C PRO A 166 1.16 -5.51 -21.78
N HIS A 167 1.51 -6.76 -21.44
CA HIS A 167 0.99 -7.98 -22.09
C HIS A 167 -0.54 -8.13 -22.04
N HIS A 168 -1.20 -7.57 -21.03
CA HIS A 168 -2.67 -7.57 -20.88
C HIS A 168 -3.29 -6.17 -21.02
N GLY A 169 -2.51 -5.21 -21.50
CA GLY A 169 -2.90 -3.81 -21.63
C GLY A 169 -2.28 -2.96 -20.51
N SER A 170 -2.37 -1.65 -20.66
CA SER A 170 -1.81 -0.69 -19.69
C SER A 170 -2.88 -0.23 -18.70
N PHE A 171 -2.60 -0.29 -17.40
CA PHE A 171 -3.50 0.22 -16.34
C PHE A 171 -3.86 1.69 -16.57
N LEU A 172 -2.89 2.49 -17.05
CA LEU A 172 -3.12 3.85 -17.53
C LEU A 172 -4.26 3.85 -18.56
N SER A 173 -4.16 3.07 -19.64
CA SER A 173 -5.22 2.98 -20.66
C SER A 173 -6.58 2.54 -20.07
N ASN A 174 -6.61 1.59 -19.13
CA ASN A 174 -7.85 1.03 -18.56
C ASN A 174 -8.56 1.96 -17.54
N TYR A 175 -7.81 2.66 -16.68
CA TYR A 175 -8.33 3.64 -15.71
C TYR A 175 -8.90 4.89 -16.39
N TYR A 176 -8.39 5.24 -17.59
CA TYR A 176 -8.79 6.44 -18.33
C TYR A 176 -10.07 6.30 -19.17
N PHE A 177 -10.53 5.09 -19.51
CA PHE A 177 -11.77 4.87 -20.28
C PHE A 177 -13.04 4.85 -19.40
N THR A 178 -12.90 4.68 -18.08
CA THR A 178 -14.04 4.51 -17.16
C THR A 178 -14.39 5.77 -16.34
N ASN A 179 -13.47 6.75 -16.16
CA ASN A 179 -13.76 7.93 -15.31
C ASN A 179 -12.94 9.21 -15.65
N PRO A 180 -13.42 10.11 -16.53
CA PRO A 180 -12.63 11.26 -17.00
C PRO A 180 -12.42 12.38 -15.97
N LEU A 181 -13.28 12.53 -14.97
CA LEU A 181 -13.24 13.64 -14.00
C LEU A 181 -12.27 13.43 -12.82
N TYR A 182 -11.99 12.18 -12.43
CA TYR A 182 -11.12 11.85 -11.29
C TYR A 182 -9.61 11.98 -11.58
N SER A 183 -9.22 11.81 -12.85
CA SER A 183 -7.80 11.88 -13.29
C SER A 183 -7.14 13.26 -13.18
N LEU A 184 -7.91 14.32 -12.95
CA LEU A 184 -7.45 15.73 -12.90
C LEU A 184 -6.76 16.09 -11.57
N LEU A 185 -7.01 15.30 -10.51
CA LEU A 185 -6.61 15.59 -9.14
C LEU A 185 -5.36 14.83 -8.67
N LEU A 186 -4.97 13.74 -9.34
CA LEU A 186 -3.90 12.84 -8.89
C LEU A 186 -2.63 12.87 -9.76
N ASP A 187 -2.73 13.11 -11.07
CA ASP A 187 -1.56 13.21 -11.97
C ASP A 187 -1.76 14.25 -13.11
N PRO A 188 -1.41 15.52 -12.88
CA PRO A 188 -1.46 16.56 -13.90
C PRO A 188 -0.50 16.32 -15.09
N GLY A 189 0.60 15.57 -14.88
CA GLY A 189 1.63 15.29 -15.88
C GLY A 189 1.19 14.25 -16.92
N GLY A 190 0.58 13.15 -16.48
CA GLY A 190 -0.02 12.14 -17.35
C GLY A 190 -1.17 12.66 -18.21
N MET A 191 -1.88 13.70 -17.75
CA MET A 191 -2.95 14.36 -18.53
C MET A 191 -2.42 15.22 -19.68
N ILE A 192 -1.26 15.85 -19.52
CA ILE A 192 -0.56 16.52 -20.63
C ILE A 192 -0.15 15.47 -21.66
N VAL A 193 0.44 14.34 -21.24
CA VAL A 193 0.80 13.22 -22.14
C VAL A 193 -0.42 12.67 -22.90
N LYS A 194 -1.59 12.53 -22.24
CA LYS A 194 -2.86 12.12 -22.87
C LYS A 194 -3.33 13.07 -23.98
N ILE A 195 -3.32 14.38 -23.75
CA ILE A 195 -3.71 15.38 -24.76
C ILE A 195 -2.78 15.32 -25.98
N LEU A 196 -1.51 14.97 -25.76
CA LEU A 196 -0.49 14.90 -26.80
C LEU A 196 -0.57 13.59 -27.61
N ILE A 197 -0.78 12.43 -26.96
CA ILE A 197 -0.90 11.11 -27.63
C ILE A 197 -2.26 10.93 -28.29
N ASN A 198 -3.38 11.28 -27.64
CA ASN A 198 -4.73 11.14 -28.20
C ASN A 198 -4.95 11.99 -29.47
N LYS A 199 -4.21 13.10 -29.60
CA LYS A 199 -4.22 13.94 -30.82
C LYS A 199 -3.33 13.41 -31.95
N SER A 200 -2.40 12.48 -31.68
CA SER A 200 -1.38 12.02 -32.64
C SER A 200 -1.51 10.54 -33.04
N HIS A 201 -1.89 9.64 -32.11
CA HIS A 201 -1.92 8.19 -32.32
C HIS A 201 -3.10 7.48 -31.59
N PRO A 202 -4.36 7.70 -32.01
CA PRO A 202 -5.55 7.16 -31.31
C PRO A 202 -5.67 5.62 -31.36
N ASP A 203 -5.22 4.99 -32.45
CA ASP A 203 -5.31 3.54 -32.63
C ASP A 203 -4.33 2.77 -31.71
N ILE A 204 -3.14 3.32 -31.44
CA ILE A 204 -2.19 2.76 -30.46
C ILE A 204 -2.82 2.69 -29.07
N LEU A 205 -3.54 3.75 -28.68
CA LEU A 205 -4.17 3.82 -27.36
C LEU A 205 -5.30 2.80 -27.23
N ALA A 206 -6.06 2.58 -28.31
CA ALA A 206 -7.07 1.53 -28.39
C ALA A 206 -6.44 0.13 -28.28
N ASP A 207 -5.29 -0.11 -28.91
CA ASP A 207 -4.56 -1.37 -28.83
C ASP A 207 -3.92 -1.64 -27.46
N LEU A 208 -3.68 -0.59 -26.65
CA LEU A 208 -3.17 -0.70 -25.28
C LEU A 208 -4.27 -0.85 -24.21
N LEU A 209 -5.55 -0.84 -24.60
CA LEU A 209 -6.67 -1.11 -23.70
C LEU A 209 -6.55 -2.49 -23.07
N GLY A 210 -6.99 -2.60 -21.81
CA GLY A 210 -7.01 -3.87 -21.08
C GLY A 210 -7.82 -4.93 -21.81
N ASP A 211 -7.31 -6.16 -21.85
CA ASP A 211 -8.06 -7.31 -22.41
C ASP A 211 -9.19 -7.77 -21.46
N GLY A 212 -9.20 -7.33 -20.19
CA GLY A 212 -10.25 -7.59 -19.21
C GLY A 212 -10.06 -8.88 -18.39
N SER A 213 -8.84 -9.42 -18.33
CA SER A 213 -8.51 -10.66 -17.60
C SER A 213 -8.51 -10.56 -16.06
N LEU A 214 -8.54 -9.34 -15.49
CA LEU A 214 -8.34 -9.13 -14.05
C LEU A 214 -9.63 -9.16 -13.21
N ASN A 215 -10.82 -9.13 -13.83
CA ASN A 215 -12.09 -9.03 -13.12
C ASN A 215 -13.07 -10.08 -13.65
N SER A 216 -13.29 -11.14 -12.88
CA SER A 216 -14.28 -12.20 -13.15
C SER A 216 -15.68 -11.59 -13.34
N ASN A 217 -16.30 -11.88 -14.49
CA ASN A 217 -17.76 -11.87 -14.80
C ASN A 217 -18.31 -10.98 -15.93
N THR A 218 -17.53 -10.13 -16.62
CA THR A 218 -18.06 -9.41 -17.82
C THR A 218 -17.03 -9.29 -18.96
N CYS A 219 -17.02 -10.26 -19.88
CA CYS A 219 -16.13 -10.28 -21.07
C CYS A 219 -16.58 -9.36 -22.24
N SER A 220 -17.54 -8.45 -22.05
CA SER A 220 -18.16 -7.66 -23.14
C SER A 220 -17.50 -6.31 -23.44
N SER A 221 -16.44 -5.91 -22.70
CA SER A 221 -15.89 -4.55 -22.77
C SER A 221 -14.35 -4.42 -22.96
N GLY A 222 -13.58 -5.52 -23.04
CA GLY A 222 -12.12 -5.47 -23.15
C GLY A 222 -11.55 -5.56 -24.59
N ASN A 223 -10.29 -5.18 -24.79
CA ASN A 223 -9.61 -5.20 -26.09
C ASN A 223 -9.59 -6.60 -26.72
N ARG A 224 -10.35 -6.78 -27.81
CA ARG A 224 -10.47 -8.07 -28.50
C ARG A 224 -9.17 -8.47 -29.20
N TRP A 225 -8.46 -7.55 -29.84
CA TRP A 225 -7.21 -7.86 -30.54
C TRP A 225 -6.17 -8.39 -29.57
N LEU A 226 -5.97 -7.70 -28.44
CA LEU A 226 -5.02 -8.13 -27.41
C LEU A 226 -5.40 -9.48 -26.78
N ARG A 227 -6.71 -9.74 -26.58
CA ARG A 227 -7.22 -11.05 -26.15
C ARG A 227 -6.88 -12.16 -27.14
N CYS A 228 -7.00 -11.90 -28.45
CA CYS A 228 -6.65 -12.86 -29.49
C CYS A 228 -5.13 -13.10 -29.54
N LEU A 229 -4.32 -12.05 -29.40
CA LEU A 229 -2.85 -12.13 -29.28
C LEU A 229 -2.40 -12.90 -28.02
N ASN A 230 -3.14 -12.78 -26.92
CA ASN A 230 -2.90 -13.58 -25.70
C ASN A 230 -3.41 -15.02 -25.84
N SER A 231 -4.34 -15.28 -26.77
CA SER A 231 -4.90 -16.61 -27.07
C SER A 231 -4.18 -17.34 -28.21
N TYR A 232 -3.21 -16.71 -28.89
CA TYR A 232 -2.45 -17.28 -30.01
C TYR A 232 -3.35 -17.76 -31.17
N LEU A 233 -4.47 -17.07 -31.39
CA LEU A 233 -5.41 -17.34 -32.47
C LEU A 233 -5.33 -16.25 -33.55
N PRO A 234 -5.44 -16.60 -34.86
CA PRO A 234 -5.53 -15.61 -35.92
C PRO A 234 -6.77 -14.72 -35.70
N VAL A 235 -6.61 -13.40 -35.87
CA VAL A 235 -7.67 -12.38 -35.66
C VAL A 235 -8.94 -12.64 -36.49
N ASN A 236 -8.80 -13.43 -37.56
CA ASN A 236 -9.77 -13.74 -38.60
C ASN A 236 -10.45 -15.12 -38.48
N THR A 237 -10.18 -15.93 -37.46
CA THR A 237 -10.98 -17.16 -37.22
C THR A 237 -12.32 -16.84 -36.54
N SER A 238 -13.41 -17.45 -37.01
CA SER A 238 -14.77 -17.33 -36.43
C SER A 238 -14.92 -18.03 -35.07
N GLN A 239 -13.85 -18.63 -34.54
CA GLN A 239 -13.77 -19.15 -33.19
C GLN A 239 -13.48 -18.03 -32.20
N ALA A 240 -14.26 -17.96 -31.13
CA ALA A 240 -14.11 -16.97 -30.07
C ALA A 240 -12.68 -17.04 -29.50
N CYS A 241 -11.91 -15.95 -29.62
CA CYS A 241 -10.74 -15.72 -28.78
C CYS A 241 -11.18 -15.95 -27.32
N GLY A 242 -10.63 -16.96 -26.65
CA GLY A 242 -11.30 -17.76 -25.61
C GLY A 242 -12.04 -17.00 -24.50
N TYR A 243 -13.04 -17.67 -23.91
CA TYR A 243 -13.78 -17.18 -22.74
C TYR A 243 -12.86 -16.94 -21.54
N CYS A 244 -13.21 -15.95 -20.70
CA CYS A 244 -12.44 -15.52 -19.53
C CYS A 244 -12.31 -16.59 -18.42
N GLU A 245 -12.86 -17.79 -18.58
CA GLU A 245 -12.71 -18.91 -17.65
C GLU A 245 -12.31 -20.19 -18.40
N GLY A 246 -11.13 -20.70 -18.09
CA GLY A 246 -10.97 -22.14 -17.85
C GLY A 246 -10.80 -23.09 -19.05
N LEU A 247 -10.55 -22.64 -20.28
CA LEU A 247 -10.04 -23.53 -21.33
C LEU A 247 -8.91 -22.85 -22.13
N TYR A 248 -7.72 -22.78 -21.52
CA TYR A 248 -6.48 -22.70 -22.28
C TYR A 248 -6.42 -23.96 -23.15
N ASN A 249 -6.67 -23.81 -24.45
CA ASN A 249 -6.48 -24.93 -25.36
C ASN A 249 -4.98 -25.14 -25.55
N THR A 250 -4.40 -26.03 -24.76
CA THR A 250 -2.99 -26.46 -24.83
C THR A 250 -2.58 -27.01 -26.21
N ASN A 251 -3.52 -27.15 -27.15
CA ASN A 251 -3.28 -27.66 -28.50
C ASN A 251 -2.93 -26.60 -29.56
N TYR A 252 -2.82 -25.30 -29.21
CA TYR A 252 -2.58 -24.23 -30.19
C TYR A 252 -1.20 -23.56 -30.15
N ASP A 253 -0.32 -23.86 -29.18
CA ASP A 253 1.12 -23.56 -29.33
C ASP A 253 1.79 -24.59 -30.24
N LYS A 254 1.34 -24.67 -31.51
CA LYS A 254 1.84 -25.67 -32.47
C LYS A 254 3.32 -25.49 -32.84
N ASN A 255 3.96 -24.38 -32.43
CA ASN A 255 5.32 -23.99 -32.85
C ASN A 255 6.27 -23.62 -31.68
N GLY A 256 5.87 -23.77 -30.41
CA GLY A 256 6.71 -23.46 -29.24
C GLY A 256 7.06 -21.98 -29.11
N LEU A 257 6.15 -21.08 -29.49
CA LEU A 257 6.42 -19.63 -29.50
C LEU A 257 6.46 -19.05 -28.08
N TYR A 258 5.77 -19.67 -27.12
CA TYR A 258 5.82 -19.27 -25.70
C TYR A 258 7.19 -19.55 -25.07
N ASP A 259 7.79 -20.70 -25.39
CA ASP A 259 9.11 -21.08 -24.89
C ASP A 259 10.20 -20.10 -25.33
N LYS A 260 9.92 -19.24 -26.32
CA LYS A 260 10.84 -18.23 -26.83
C LYS A 260 10.75 -16.91 -26.07
N LEU A 261 9.75 -16.69 -25.22
CA LEU A 261 9.52 -15.43 -24.51
C LEU A 261 10.27 -15.40 -23.16
N VAL A 262 10.98 -14.30 -22.92
CA VAL A 262 11.63 -13.95 -21.65
C VAL A 262 11.03 -12.62 -21.19
N LEU A 263 10.52 -12.59 -19.95
CA LEU A 263 9.73 -11.48 -19.42
C LEU A 263 10.49 -10.79 -18.28
N PHE A 264 10.83 -9.52 -18.46
CA PHE A 264 11.21 -8.63 -17.36
C PHE A 264 10.07 -7.65 -17.13
N VAL A 265 9.21 -7.98 -16.17
CA VAL A 265 8.00 -7.21 -15.86
C VAL A 265 8.36 -6.05 -14.94
N GLY A 266 7.87 -4.85 -15.22
CA GLY A 266 7.85 -3.78 -14.23
C GLY A 266 6.59 -3.94 -13.38
N ASN A 267 6.76 -4.19 -12.09
CA ASN A 267 5.81 -3.87 -11.02
C ASN A 267 4.30 -4.16 -11.27
N TYR A 268 3.98 -5.31 -11.85
CA TYR A 268 2.59 -5.74 -12.05
C TYR A 268 2.48 -7.23 -11.71
N ASN A 269 1.52 -7.58 -10.86
CA ASN A 269 1.25 -8.94 -10.39
C ASN A 269 1.09 -9.88 -11.60
N PRO A 270 1.99 -10.86 -11.82
CA PRO A 270 1.87 -11.76 -12.96
C PRO A 270 0.69 -12.73 -12.76
N ASP A 271 -0.17 -12.85 -13.76
CA ASP A 271 -1.15 -13.94 -13.83
C ASP A 271 -0.43 -15.30 -13.72
N PRO A 272 -0.85 -16.22 -12.83
CA PRO A 272 -0.28 -17.56 -12.68
C PRO A 272 -0.30 -18.41 -13.96
N ALA A 273 -1.06 -18.04 -15.00
CA ALA A 273 -1.07 -18.75 -16.28
C ALA A 273 0.19 -18.50 -17.15
N VAL A 274 0.79 -17.30 -17.09
CA VAL A 274 1.98 -16.96 -17.90
C VAL A 274 3.26 -17.50 -17.25
N THR A 275 3.31 -17.52 -15.92
CA THR A 275 4.43 -18.05 -15.12
C THR A 275 4.60 -19.57 -15.21
N ARG A 276 3.60 -20.30 -15.70
CA ARG A 276 3.64 -21.77 -15.77
C ARG A 276 4.42 -22.35 -16.95
N HIS A 277 4.83 -21.53 -17.93
CA HIS A 277 5.41 -22.03 -19.19
C HIS A 277 6.75 -21.39 -19.63
N SER A 278 7.26 -20.33 -18.98
CA SER A 278 8.55 -19.71 -19.34
C SER A 278 9.71 -20.23 -18.45
N GLY A 279 10.54 -21.14 -19.00
CA GLY A 279 11.57 -21.87 -18.26
C GLY A 279 12.89 -21.15 -17.95
N LEU A 280 13.07 -19.85 -18.25
CA LEU A 280 14.33 -19.14 -18.03
C LEU A 280 14.07 -17.68 -17.61
N PHE A 281 14.33 -17.39 -16.34
CA PHE A 281 14.26 -16.09 -15.63
C PHE A 281 12.87 -15.62 -15.15
N GLN A 282 12.54 -15.94 -13.90
CA GLN A 282 11.67 -15.14 -13.02
C GLN A 282 12.53 -14.00 -12.46
N GLY A 283 12.41 -12.80 -13.03
CA GLY A 283 13.12 -11.62 -12.55
C GLY A 283 12.17 -10.68 -11.83
N ASP A 284 12.16 -10.71 -10.50
CA ASP A 284 11.51 -9.68 -9.69
C ASP A 284 12.20 -8.33 -9.97
N LEU A 285 11.49 -7.43 -10.64
CA LEU A 285 11.72 -5.99 -10.55
C LEU A 285 10.63 -5.46 -9.62
N TRP A 286 11.06 -5.21 -8.39
CA TRP A 286 10.43 -4.59 -7.22
C TRP A 286 8.96 -4.17 -7.31
N THR A 287 8.26 -4.53 -6.24
CA THR A 287 6.89 -4.20 -5.82
C THR A 287 6.74 -2.74 -5.38
N ASP A 288 5.72 -2.03 -5.91
CA ASP A 288 5.03 -0.88 -5.31
C ASP A 288 3.88 -0.39 -6.22
N GLU A 289 2.63 -0.70 -5.83
CA GLU A 289 1.59 0.29 -5.48
C GLU A 289 0.28 -0.43 -5.05
N ASN A 290 -0.01 -0.35 -3.74
CA ASN A 290 -1.34 -0.19 -3.12
C ASN A 290 -2.56 -0.97 -3.66
N VAL A 291 -2.87 -2.11 -3.01
CA VAL A 291 -4.26 -2.40 -2.61
C VAL A 291 -4.44 -1.89 -1.18
N ILE A 292 -5.02 -0.69 -1.05
CA ILE A 292 -5.49 -0.16 0.23
C ILE A 292 -6.78 -0.88 0.59
N SER A 293 -6.77 -1.66 1.67
CA SER A 293 -7.93 -1.78 2.56
C SER A 293 -7.87 -0.63 3.58
N PRO A 294 -9.00 -0.07 4.02
CA PRO A 294 -9.02 1.16 4.79
C PRO A 294 -8.78 0.87 6.27
N GLN A 295 -7.58 1.14 6.78
CA GLN A 295 -7.26 1.67 8.12
C GLN A 295 -5.84 1.26 8.53
N GLN A 296 -4.84 2.09 8.22
CA GLN A 296 -3.72 2.45 9.09
C GLN A 296 -2.80 3.40 8.32
N ARG A 297 -2.53 4.58 8.91
CA ARG A 297 -1.62 5.58 8.37
C ARG A 297 -0.19 5.21 8.76
N MET A 298 0.70 5.10 7.78
CA MET A 298 2.16 5.14 7.97
C MET A 298 2.77 6.20 7.02
N PRO A 299 3.93 6.80 7.40
CA PRO A 299 4.50 8.00 6.78
C PRO A 299 5.05 7.74 5.35
N PRO A 300 5.26 8.79 4.53
CA PRO A 300 5.53 8.66 3.10
C PRO A 300 6.95 8.16 2.80
N LEU A 301 7.10 7.15 1.94
CA LEU A 301 8.36 6.65 1.35
C LEU A 301 8.10 6.20 -0.13
N PRO A 302 9.10 6.04 -1.02
CA PRO A 302 9.68 7.03 -1.94
C PRO A 302 9.31 6.81 -3.44
N TYR A 303 9.34 7.88 -4.26
CA TYR A 303 9.07 7.84 -5.71
C TYR A 303 10.29 7.44 -6.55
N CYS A 304 10.17 6.43 -7.42
CA CYS A 304 11.07 6.23 -8.57
C CYS A 304 10.40 6.77 -9.85
N THR A 305 11.00 7.77 -10.51
CA THR A 305 10.48 8.26 -11.80
C THR A 305 11.00 7.42 -12.98
N HIS A 306 10.18 7.29 -14.03
CA HIS A 306 10.43 6.58 -15.30
C HIS A 306 11.82 6.79 -15.97
N SER A 307 12.55 7.84 -15.57
CA SER A 307 13.87 8.22 -16.10
C SER A 307 15.06 7.42 -15.54
N SER A 308 14.87 6.63 -14.47
CA SER A 308 15.96 5.98 -13.71
C SER A 308 16.37 4.59 -14.22
N ILE A 309 15.61 3.96 -15.12
CA ILE A 309 15.95 2.65 -15.72
C ILE A 309 17.14 2.75 -16.69
N TYR A 310 17.41 3.96 -17.20
CA TYR A 310 18.31 4.17 -18.35
C TYR A 310 19.60 4.89 -17.97
N ARG A 311 19.55 5.84 -17.03
CA ARG A 311 20.77 6.52 -16.58
C ARG A 311 21.50 5.64 -15.58
N ASN A 312 22.81 5.53 -15.72
CA ASN A 312 23.73 4.84 -14.81
C ASN A 312 23.81 5.53 -13.41
N GLU A 313 22.66 5.89 -12.84
CA GLU A 313 22.48 6.64 -11.60
C GLU A 313 22.09 5.66 -10.48
N ARG A 314 22.83 5.71 -9.36
CA ARG A 314 22.45 5.01 -8.12
C ARG A 314 21.26 5.75 -7.49
N CYS A 315 20.24 5.00 -7.06
CA CYS A 315 19.18 5.54 -6.22
C CYS A 315 19.75 5.87 -4.83
N SER A 316 19.96 7.15 -4.52
CA SER A 316 20.51 7.57 -3.22
C SER A 316 19.44 8.03 -2.25
N HIS A 317 19.05 7.18 -1.29
CA HIS A 317 19.23 7.40 0.16
C HIS A 317 18.50 6.35 1.00
N GLY A 318 19.20 5.85 2.02
CA GLY A 318 18.69 4.96 3.07
C GLY A 318 19.63 3.78 3.24
N THR A 319 20.38 3.77 4.33
CA THR A 319 21.35 2.72 4.66
C THR A 319 20.64 1.40 4.93
N ASP A 320 20.32 0.62 3.89
CA ASP A 320 20.01 -0.80 4.01
C ASP A 320 20.30 -1.53 2.69
N SER A 321 21.17 -2.53 2.79
CA SER A 321 21.74 -3.30 1.68
C SER A 321 20.75 -4.35 1.13
N LEU A 322 19.62 -3.91 0.59
CA LEU A 322 18.69 -4.76 -0.17
C LEU A 322 18.78 -4.42 -1.68
N HIS A 323 19.58 -5.23 -2.38
CA HIS A 323 19.55 -5.48 -3.83
C HIS A 323 19.59 -4.27 -4.78
N ASP A 324 20.75 -3.59 -4.85
CA ASP A 324 21.17 -2.80 -6.02
C ASP A 324 21.56 -3.74 -7.19
N VAL A 325 20.59 -4.21 -7.99
CA VAL A 325 20.89 -4.96 -9.24
C VAL A 325 20.54 -4.09 -10.44
N ASN A 326 21.54 -3.71 -11.24
CA ASN A 326 21.36 -2.90 -12.43
C ASN A 326 20.53 -3.67 -13.48
N PRO A 327 19.41 -3.14 -14.01
CA PRO A 327 18.60 -3.78 -15.04
C PRO A 327 19.39 -4.22 -16.28
N LEU A 328 20.48 -3.52 -16.62
CA LEU A 328 21.38 -3.88 -17.72
C LEU A 328 22.12 -5.21 -17.46
N ASP A 329 22.43 -5.54 -16.21
CA ASP A 329 23.08 -6.81 -15.85
C ASP A 329 22.14 -8.01 -16.04
N LYS A 330 20.84 -7.85 -15.76
CA LYS A 330 19.84 -8.91 -16.04
C LYS A 330 19.68 -9.16 -17.55
N VAL A 331 19.68 -8.10 -18.36
CA VAL A 331 19.65 -8.20 -19.82
C VAL A 331 20.93 -8.87 -20.34
N ARG A 332 22.10 -8.50 -19.80
CA ARG A 332 23.39 -9.16 -20.11
C ARG A 332 23.30 -10.66 -19.85
N ASP A 333 22.84 -11.07 -18.68
CA ASP A 333 22.84 -12.48 -18.28
C ASP A 333 21.87 -13.33 -19.13
N ALA A 334 20.73 -12.75 -19.51
CA ALA A 334 19.81 -13.37 -20.46
C ALA A 334 20.48 -13.56 -21.84
N LEU A 335 21.18 -12.55 -22.36
CA LEU A 335 21.91 -12.63 -23.62
C LEU A 335 23.07 -13.64 -23.57
N ARG A 336 23.84 -13.68 -22.47
CA ARG A 336 24.92 -14.67 -22.26
C ARG A 336 24.40 -16.09 -22.22
N THR A 337 23.25 -16.31 -21.56
CA THR A 337 22.55 -17.60 -21.56
C THR A 337 22.14 -18.02 -22.97
N ILE A 338 21.59 -17.10 -23.78
CA ILE A 338 21.19 -17.35 -25.17
C ILE A 338 22.39 -17.69 -26.07
N ALA A 339 23.55 -17.12 -25.75
CA ALA A 339 24.82 -17.38 -26.40
C ALA A 339 25.50 -18.68 -25.94
N GLY A 340 24.98 -19.38 -24.91
CA GLY A 340 25.59 -20.60 -24.38
C GLY A 340 26.89 -20.36 -23.61
N ILE A 341 27.09 -19.12 -23.13
CA ILE A 341 28.24 -18.71 -22.32
C ILE A 341 27.98 -19.18 -20.89
N SER A 342 28.96 -19.80 -20.23
CA SER A 342 28.79 -20.31 -18.85
C SER A 342 28.33 -19.18 -17.93
N THR A 343 27.10 -19.27 -17.47
CA THR A 343 26.48 -18.26 -16.62
C THR A 343 26.59 -18.62 -15.14
N VAL A 344 26.78 -17.54 -14.39
CA VAL A 344 26.65 -17.38 -12.94
C VAL A 344 25.50 -18.25 -12.40
N GLN A 345 25.82 -19.07 -11.40
CA GLN A 345 24.88 -19.96 -10.73
C GLN A 345 23.91 -19.14 -9.86
N SER A 346 22.61 -19.43 -9.90
CA SER A 346 21.68 -18.78 -8.95
C SER A 346 21.82 -19.41 -7.56
N LEU A 347 21.96 -18.57 -6.53
CA LEU A 347 22.11 -18.99 -5.14
C LEU A 347 20.92 -18.50 -4.31
N VAL A 348 20.28 -19.42 -3.59
CA VAL A 348 19.30 -19.10 -2.55
C VAL A 348 19.89 -19.50 -1.21
N VAL A 349 19.94 -18.57 -0.26
CA VAL A 349 20.35 -18.84 1.12
C VAL A 349 19.14 -18.68 2.03
N ALA A 350 18.75 -19.75 2.72
CA ALA A 350 17.59 -19.78 3.59
C ALA A 350 17.87 -20.53 4.90
N PRO A 351 17.20 -20.21 6.01
CA PRO A 351 17.31 -20.98 7.24
C PRO A 351 16.91 -22.46 7.03
N ASP A 352 17.62 -23.35 7.71
CA ASP A 352 17.27 -24.77 7.74
C ASP A 352 16.11 -25.02 8.71
N MET A 353 14.89 -25.06 8.16
CA MET A 353 13.66 -25.27 8.93
C MET A 353 13.58 -26.63 9.64
N THR A 354 14.50 -27.56 9.35
CA THR A 354 14.58 -28.84 10.06
C THR A 354 15.42 -28.77 11.35
N LYS A 355 16.10 -27.64 11.60
CA LYS A 355 17.02 -27.44 12.73
C LYS A 355 16.70 -26.16 13.50
N LEU A 356 15.46 -26.01 13.96
CA LEU A 356 15.03 -24.79 14.66
C LEU A 356 15.74 -24.52 16.00
N THR A 357 16.43 -25.53 16.53
CA THR A 357 17.25 -25.42 17.75
C THR A 357 18.65 -24.89 17.51
N ASP A 358 19.12 -24.81 16.26
CA ASP A 358 20.47 -24.38 15.90
C ASP A 358 20.40 -23.40 14.71
N PRO A 359 20.83 -22.13 14.86
CA PRO A 359 20.77 -21.13 13.80
C PRO A 359 21.65 -21.57 12.62
N THR A 360 21.00 -22.22 11.66
CA THR A 360 21.62 -22.86 10.51
C THR A 360 21.08 -22.22 9.25
N LEU A 361 21.99 -21.82 8.35
CA LEU A 361 21.64 -21.38 7.01
C LEU A 361 22.05 -22.46 6.00
N THR A 362 21.20 -22.64 5.00
CA THR A 362 21.40 -23.58 3.90
C THR A 362 21.41 -22.82 2.57
N ALA A 363 22.51 -22.95 1.86
CA ALA A 363 22.68 -22.53 0.48
C ALA A 363 22.15 -23.63 -0.46
N PHE A 364 21.32 -23.23 -1.42
CA PHE A 364 20.87 -24.05 -2.55
C PHE A 364 21.24 -23.34 -3.83
N TRP A 365 21.71 -24.10 -4.82
CA TRP A 365 22.08 -23.51 -6.10
C TRP A 365 21.76 -24.44 -7.27
N THR A 366 21.58 -23.84 -8.44
CA THR A 366 21.20 -24.57 -9.66
C THR A 366 22.40 -25.18 -10.37
N GLN A 367 22.20 -26.16 -11.24
CA GLN A 367 23.32 -26.73 -12.00
C GLN A 367 23.88 -25.70 -13.01
N PRO A 368 25.21 -25.43 -13.04
CA PRO A 368 25.79 -24.50 -14.01
C PRO A 368 25.73 -25.06 -15.43
N VAL A 369 25.70 -24.15 -16.41
CA VAL A 369 25.86 -24.48 -17.82
C VAL A 369 27.35 -24.52 -18.17
N GLY A 370 27.82 -25.64 -18.74
CA GLY A 370 29.22 -25.83 -19.16
C GLY A 370 29.98 -26.88 -18.32
N SER A 371 31.30 -26.97 -18.51
CA SER A 371 32.17 -27.88 -17.76
C SER A 371 32.71 -27.22 -16.48
N TYR A 372 32.64 -27.92 -15.36
CA TYR A 372 33.10 -27.47 -14.04
C TYR A 372 33.62 -28.65 -13.22
N THR A 373 34.51 -28.36 -12.27
CA THR A 373 35.23 -29.35 -11.45
C THR A 373 34.81 -29.31 -9.98
N GLY A 374 34.07 -28.30 -9.54
CA GLY A 374 33.51 -28.24 -8.19
C GLY A 374 32.89 -26.89 -7.83
N PHE A 375 32.46 -26.78 -6.57
CA PHE A 375 31.85 -25.57 -6.01
C PHE A 375 32.55 -25.13 -4.73
N GLN A 376 32.47 -23.85 -4.38
CA GLN A 376 32.89 -23.35 -3.08
C GLN A 376 32.02 -22.17 -2.63
N ILE A 377 31.60 -22.15 -1.37
CA ILE A 377 30.84 -21.04 -0.80
C ILE A 377 31.81 -20.04 -0.19
N VAL A 378 31.61 -18.76 -0.51
CA VAL A 378 32.41 -17.63 -0.01
C VAL A 378 31.53 -16.58 0.65
N ASP A 379 32.12 -15.79 1.55
CA ASP A 379 31.48 -14.60 2.12
C ASP A 379 31.73 -13.32 1.28
N VAL A 380 31.23 -12.18 1.76
CA VAL A 380 31.39 -10.86 1.11
C VAL A 380 32.83 -10.36 1.05
N ALA A 381 33.72 -10.88 1.90
CA ALA A 381 35.15 -10.60 1.86
C ALA A 381 35.92 -11.65 1.06
N GLU A 382 35.19 -12.49 0.30
CA GLU A 382 35.70 -13.56 -0.55
C GLU A 382 36.43 -14.67 0.20
N ASN A 383 36.22 -14.76 1.52
CA ASN A 383 36.81 -15.84 2.29
C ASN A 383 36.02 -17.12 2.05
N PRO A 384 36.69 -18.26 1.79
CA PRO A 384 36.01 -19.54 1.67
C PRO A 384 35.42 -19.95 3.03
N ILE A 385 34.09 -20.11 3.06
CA ILE A 385 33.37 -20.56 4.26
C ILE A 385 32.96 -22.04 4.18
N SER A 386 33.12 -22.67 3.01
CA SER A 386 33.00 -24.12 2.80
C SER A 386 34.30 -24.73 2.28
N PRO A 387 34.50 -26.05 2.43
CA PRO A 387 35.47 -26.78 1.61
C PRO A 387 35.07 -26.75 0.13
N VAL A 388 35.97 -27.20 -0.75
CA VAL A 388 35.63 -27.45 -2.16
C VAL A 388 34.67 -28.64 -2.23
N LEU A 389 33.51 -28.42 -2.83
CA LEU A 389 32.40 -29.36 -2.92
C LEU A 389 32.43 -30.07 -4.29
N PRO A 390 32.05 -31.37 -4.35
CA PRO A 390 31.96 -32.12 -5.60
C PRO A 390 30.95 -31.55 -6.60
N THR A 391 31.14 -31.84 -7.88
CA THR A 391 30.28 -31.41 -9.00
C THR A 391 28.82 -31.88 -8.91
N THR A 392 28.53 -32.84 -8.04
CA THR A 392 27.17 -33.36 -7.77
C THR A 392 26.46 -32.68 -6.60
N THR A 393 27.11 -31.71 -5.94
CA THR A 393 26.56 -31.03 -4.76
C THR A 393 25.84 -29.75 -5.17
N PHE A 394 24.57 -29.62 -4.76
CA PHE A 394 23.71 -28.46 -5.03
C PHE A 394 23.07 -27.84 -3.77
N LYS A 395 23.58 -28.26 -2.60
CA LYS A 395 23.13 -27.84 -1.28
C LYS A 395 24.30 -27.87 -0.29
N TRP A 396 24.42 -26.85 0.56
CA TRP A 396 25.36 -26.84 1.67
C TRP A 396 24.82 -26.05 2.86
N SER A 397 25.07 -26.51 4.08
CA SER A 397 24.56 -25.89 5.30
C SER A 397 25.68 -25.51 6.26
N LYS A 398 25.54 -24.34 6.91
CA LYS A 398 26.43 -23.87 7.98
C LYS A 398 25.62 -23.67 9.26
N SER A 399 26.02 -24.36 10.32
CA SER A 399 25.41 -24.32 11.65
C SER A 399 26.16 -23.40 12.62
N THR A 400 25.71 -23.31 13.88
CA THR A 400 26.38 -22.53 14.96
C THR A 400 26.56 -21.05 14.64
N LEU A 401 25.62 -20.48 13.89
CA LEU A 401 25.59 -19.04 13.61
C LEU A 401 24.98 -18.26 14.80
N GLY A 402 24.97 -16.94 14.75
CA GLY A 402 24.13 -16.14 15.65
C GLY A 402 22.66 -16.17 15.21
N TYR A 403 21.70 -16.22 16.16
CA TYR A 403 20.26 -16.13 15.88
C TYR A 403 19.86 -14.75 15.33
N ASN A 404 18.79 -14.74 14.53
CA ASN A 404 18.23 -13.56 13.86
C ASN A 404 19.28 -12.63 13.23
N LYS A 405 20.33 -13.23 12.64
CA LYS A 405 21.45 -12.50 12.03
C LYS A 405 21.49 -12.75 10.52
N LYS A 406 21.78 -11.68 9.79
CA LYS A 406 21.95 -11.69 8.34
C LYS A 406 23.34 -12.24 7.98
N TYR A 407 23.39 -13.11 6.98
CA TYR A 407 24.63 -13.59 6.37
C TYR A 407 24.50 -13.57 4.85
N THR A 408 25.53 -13.07 4.20
CA THR A 408 25.57 -12.91 2.74
C THR A 408 26.66 -13.78 2.15
N TRP A 409 26.27 -14.69 1.26
CA TRP A 409 27.16 -15.69 0.66
C TRP A 409 27.08 -15.66 -0.86
N ALA A 410 28.11 -16.17 -1.52
CA ALA A 410 28.09 -16.48 -2.95
C ALA A 410 28.63 -17.91 -3.17
N VAL A 411 28.24 -18.53 -4.28
CA VAL A 411 28.78 -19.81 -4.74
C VAL A 411 29.73 -19.57 -5.91
N GLU A 412 30.96 -20.05 -5.78
CA GLU A 412 31.94 -20.08 -6.84
C GLU A 412 31.90 -21.42 -7.56
N THR A 413 31.66 -21.38 -8.87
CA THR A 413 31.87 -22.50 -9.77
C THR A 413 33.33 -22.54 -10.19
N ILE A 414 33.98 -23.68 -9.99
CA ILE A 414 35.38 -23.90 -10.34
C ILE A 414 35.42 -24.62 -11.70
N THR A 415 36.22 -24.11 -12.64
CA THR A 415 36.42 -24.69 -13.98
C THR A 415 37.91 -24.88 -14.26
N ASP A 416 38.25 -25.53 -15.37
CA ASP A 416 39.65 -25.67 -15.81
C ASP A 416 40.27 -24.32 -16.22
N SER A 417 39.45 -23.32 -16.53
CA SER A 417 39.84 -21.99 -16.98
C SER A 417 39.85 -20.93 -15.87
N GLY A 418 39.36 -21.25 -14.67
CA GLY A 418 39.31 -20.32 -13.55
C GLY A 418 38.12 -20.53 -12.63
N ARG A 419 37.65 -19.44 -12.01
CA ARG A 419 36.47 -19.43 -11.13
C ARG A 419 35.47 -18.41 -11.62
N SER A 420 34.19 -18.76 -11.54
CA SER A 420 33.06 -17.87 -11.81
C SER A 420 32.17 -17.84 -10.58
N ARG A 421 31.70 -16.66 -10.17
CA ARG A 421 30.95 -16.49 -8.92
C ARG A 421 29.49 -16.16 -9.20
N SER A 422 28.60 -16.66 -8.34
CA SER A 422 27.21 -16.22 -8.28
C SER A 422 27.07 -14.75 -7.87
N GLU A 423 25.89 -14.18 -8.06
CA GLU A 423 25.49 -13.02 -7.25
C GLU A 423 25.50 -13.39 -5.76
N TYR A 424 25.68 -12.37 -4.91
CA TYR A 424 25.55 -12.54 -3.48
C TYR A 424 24.08 -12.74 -3.10
N SER A 425 23.85 -13.72 -2.23
CA SER A 425 22.54 -14.06 -1.68
C SER A 425 22.59 -13.94 -0.17
N THR A 426 21.61 -13.24 0.40
CA THR A 426 21.54 -12.99 1.83
C THR A 426 20.46 -13.87 2.44
N GLY A 427 20.83 -14.63 3.48
CA GLY A 427 19.88 -15.37 4.31
C GLY A 427 19.92 -14.86 5.75
N VAL A 428 18.80 -14.98 6.44
CA VAL A 428 18.67 -14.62 7.85
C VAL A 428 18.41 -15.89 8.65
N THR A 429 19.20 -16.11 9.70
CA THR A 429 18.94 -17.22 10.62
C THR A 429 17.64 -16.97 11.39
N ILE A 430 16.95 -18.04 11.78
CA ILE A 430 15.75 -17.95 12.64
C ILE A 430 15.98 -17.17 13.95
N PRO A 431 14.93 -16.61 14.56
CA PRO A 431 14.99 -16.05 15.91
C PRO A 431 15.17 -17.14 16.98
N SER A 432 15.68 -16.74 18.14
CA SER A 432 15.86 -17.67 19.27
C SER A 432 14.51 -18.02 19.93
N LYS A 433 14.43 -19.20 20.55
CA LYS A 433 13.28 -19.63 21.35
C LYS A 433 13.00 -18.61 22.46
N PRO A 434 11.79 -18.04 22.58
CA PRO A 434 11.46 -17.09 23.65
C PRO A 434 11.73 -17.67 25.05
N GLY A 435 12.35 -16.88 25.93
CA GLY A 435 12.60 -17.26 27.32
C GLY A 435 11.53 -16.73 28.28
N GLY A 436 11.47 -17.27 29.50
CA GLY A 436 10.66 -16.69 30.59
C GLY A 436 9.14 -16.62 30.33
N PHE A 437 8.61 -17.50 29.49
CA PHE A 437 7.19 -17.52 29.15
C PHE A 437 6.33 -17.88 30.37
N SER A 438 5.41 -16.99 30.77
CA SER A 438 4.55 -17.19 31.93
C SER A 438 3.22 -16.42 31.84
N ALA A 439 2.21 -16.91 32.55
CA ALA A 439 0.92 -16.24 32.70
C ALA A 439 0.89 -15.41 33.99
N THR A 440 0.35 -14.19 33.89
CA THR A 440 0.20 -13.20 34.96
C THR A 440 -1.18 -12.56 34.87
N GLN A 441 -1.60 -11.77 35.88
CA GLN A 441 -2.91 -11.07 35.90
C GLN A 441 -4.05 -11.99 35.45
N ILE A 442 -4.24 -13.08 36.18
CA ILE A 442 -5.22 -14.13 35.87
C ILE A 442 -6.55 -13.72 36.49
N ASP A 443 -7.46 -13.26 35.64
CA ASP A 443 -8.83 -12.89 35.99
C ASP A 443 -9.82 -13.93 35.44
N PHE A 444 -11.12 -13.67 35.57
CA PHE A 444 -12.16 -14.59 35.12
C PHE A 444 -12.35 -14.60 33.60
N SER A 445 -12.01 -13.52 32.91
CA SER A 445 -12.12 -13.40 31.45
C SER A 445 -10.83 -12.98 30.76
N ARG A 446 -9.73 -12.88 31.52
CA ARG A 446 -8.46 -12.35 31.04
C ARG A 446 -7.28 -13.11 31.62
N ILE A 447 -6.27 -13.32 30.78
CA ILE A 447 -4.94 -13.77 31.17
C ILE A 447 -3.92 -12.85 30.50
N ASN A 448 -2.89 -12.42 31.24
CA ASN A 448 -1.80 -11.64 30.68
C ASN A 448 -0.55 -12.51 30.50
N LEU A 449 -0.16 -12.77 29.25
CA LEU A 449 1.01 -13.57 28.91
C LEU A 449 2.27 -12.70 28.85
N THR A 450 3.34 -13.15 29.49
CA THR A 450 4.63 -12.44 29.53
C THR A 450 5.74 -13.34 29.03
N MET A 451 6.72 -12.75 28.36
CA MET A 451 7.89 -13.44 27.80
C MET A 451 9.11 -12.51 27.81
N ALA A 452 10.31 -13.05 27.94
CA ALA A 452 11.54 -12.28 27.76
C ALA A 452 11.81 -12.04 26.27
N SER A 453 12.41 -10.90 25.94
CA SER A 453 12.90 -10.65 24.58
C SER A 453 13.90 -11.73 24.17
N SER A 454 13.79 -12.19 22.92
CA SER A 454 14.56 -13.30 22.34
C SER A 454 16.05 -13.01 22.08
N ALA A 455 16.67 -12.10 22.83
CA ALA A 455 18.11 -11.89 22.79
C ALA A 455 18.76 -12.59 23.98
N PRO A 456 19.64 -13.59 23.77
CA PRO A 456 20.58 -13.98 24.82
C PRO A 456 21.41 -12.76 25.20
N GLN A 457 21.51 -12.44 26.50
CA GLN A 457 22.51 -11.49 26.97
C GLN A 457 23.90 -12.03 26.59
N GLY A 458 24.65 -11.32 25.73
CA GLY A 458 26.07 -11.59 25.52
C GLY A 458 26.66 -11.35 24.13
N VAL A 459 25.88 -11.00 23.09
CA VAL A 459 26.44 -10.73 21.76
C VAL A 459 26.21 -9.26 21.39
N SER A 460 27.28 -8.46 21.45
CA SER A 460 27.28 -7.07 20.99
C SER A 460 27.18 -7.00 19.47
N GLY A 461 26.14 -6.34 18.95
CA GLY A 461 25.85 -6.19 17.53
C GLY A 461 24.34 -6.17 17.33
N THR A 462 23.73 -5.01 17.55
CA THR A 462 22.29 -4.77 17.53
C THR A 462 21.72 -4.87 16.11
N ASP A 463 21.15 -6.02 15.76
CA ASP A 463 20.16 -6.15 14.66
C ASP A 463 19.05 -7.18 14.97
N ALA A 464 19.08 -7.81 16.15
CA ALA A 464 18.37 -9.08 16.36
C ALA A 464 17.40 -9.03 17.56
N SER A 465 16.28 -8.34 17.40
CA SER A 465 15.08 -8.56 18.23
C SER A 465 14.10 -9.43 17.43
N ALA A 466 13.38 -10.39 18.04
CA ALA A 466 12.16 -10.87 17.40
C ALA A 466 11.23 -9.66 17.17
N VAL A 467 10.61 -9.63 16.00
CA VAL A 467 9.77 -8.51 15.57
C VAL A 467 8.34 -8.71 16.10
N SER A 468 7.92 -9.97 16.22
CA SER A 468 6.67 -10.33 16.88
C SER A 468 6.68 -11.76 17.43
N TYR A 469 5.66 -12.08 18.21
CA TYR A 469 5.40 -13.38 18.82
C TYR A 469 4.07 -13.92 18.33
N LEU A 470 4.09 -15.18 17.90
CA LEU A 470 2.90 -15.97 17.62
C LEU A 470 2.48 -16.70 18.89
N ILE A 471 1.27 -16.44 19.35
CA ILE A 471 0.67 -17.08 20.53
C ILE A 471 -0.38 -18.07 20.05
N MET A 472 -0.24 -19.32 20.51
CA MET A 472 -1.19 -20.39 20.25
C MET A 472 -1.87 -20.75 21.56
N GLY A 473 -3.19 -20.58 21.63
CA GLY A 473 -4.02 -20.96 22.76
C GLY A 473 -4.90 -22.16 22.43
N ALA A 474 -5.28 -22.93 23.45
CA ALA A 474 -6.27 -24.00 23.33
C ALA A 474 -6.98 -24.26 24.66
N THR A 475 -8.20 -24.78 24.60
CA THR A 475 -8.94 -25.34 25.75
C THR A 475 -8.79 -26.87 25.86
N ASP A 476 -8.00 -27.47 24.98
CA ASP A 476 -7.55 -28.86 25.03
C ASP A 476 -6.05 -28.88 24.72
N GLN A 477 -5.26 -29.48 25.63
CA GLN A 477 -3.80 -29.58 25.53
C GLN A 477 -3.31 -30.22 24.23
N LEU A 478 -4.14 -31.03 23.57
CA LEU A 478 -3.78 -31.74 22.34
C LEU A 478 -4.20 -31.01 21.06
N MET A 479 -5.02 -29.96 21.16
CA MET A 479 -5.69 -29.34 20.01
C MET A 479 -5.42 -27.83 19.96
N PHE A 480 -4.19 -27.47 19.60
CA PHE A 480 -3.87 -26.09 19.21
C PHE A 480 -4.40 -25.83 17.80
N ASN A 481 -5.57 -25.19 17.70
CA ASN A 481 -6.19 -24.86 16.42
C ASN A 481 -5.63 -23.55 15.86
N SER A 482 -5.46 -23.48 14.54
CA SER A 482 -4.96 -22.29 13.84
C SER A 482 -5.90 -21.07 13.90
N ALA A 483 -7.10 -21.22 14.45
CA ALA A 483 -8.07 -20.14 14.66
C ALA A 483 -7.87 -19.40 16.00
N ASP A 484 -7.24 -20.03 16.99
CA ASP A 484 -7.00 -19.47 18.33
C ASP A 484 -5.58 -18.91 18.45
N VAL A 485 -5.25 -18.05 17.48
CA VAL A 485 -3.91 -17.51 17.27
C VAL A 485 -3.93 -16.00 17.53
N ALA A 486 -3.10 -15.56 18.47
CA ALA A 486 -2.90 -14.13 18.75
C ALA A 486 -1.47 -13.71 18.39
N TRP A 487 -1.32 -12.46 17.92
CA TRP A 487 -0.03 -11.86 17.62
C TRP A 487 0.30 -10.80 18.66
N SER A 488 1.56 -10.73 19.06
CA SER A 488 2.07 -9.65 19.93
C SER A 488 3.39 -9.13 19.41
N GLU A 489 3.51 -7.81 19.26
CA GLU A 489 4.78 -7.13 18.94
C GLU A 489 5.61 -6.83 20.20
N THR A 490 5.03 -7.07 21.39
CA THR A 490 5.69 -6.79 22.66
C THR A 490 5.86 -8.05 23.49
N SER A 491 6.72 -7.98 24.49
CA SER A 491 6.94 -9.00 25.51
C SER A 491 5.74 -9.24 26.45
N ASN A 492 4.63 -8.53 26.23
CA ASN A 492 3.44 -8.57 27.07
C ASN A 492 2.16 -8.64 26.22
N ALA A 493 1.38 -9.72 26.37
CA ALA A 493 0.22 -9.99 25.53
C ALA A 493 -1.04 -10.28 26.40
N PRO A 494 -1.96 -9.33 26.54
CA PRO A 494 -3.24 -9.58 27.20
C PRO A 494 -4.15 -10.40 26.28
N ILE A 495 -4.62 -11.55 26.78
CA ILE A 495 -5.64 -12.38 26.16
C ILE A 495 -6.97 -12.09 26.87
N LEU A 496 -7.97 -11.64 26.12
CA LEU A 496 -9.27 -11.19 26.61
C LEU A 496 -10.39 -12.11 26.12
N GLY A 497 -11.59 -11.96 26.69
CA GLY A 497 -12.78 -12.71 26.25
C GLY A 497 -12.75 -14.21 26.60
N LEU A 498 -11.91 -14.59 27.58
CA LEU A 498 -11.79 -15.97 28.01
C LEU A 498 -13.03 -16.42 28.79
N VAL A 499 -13.34 -17.71 28.68
CA VAL A 499 -14.42 -18.32 29.44
C VAL A 499 -13.96 -18.46 30.91
N PRO A 500 -14.76 -18.05 31.89
CA PRO A 500 -14.46 -18.22 33.30
C PRO A 500 -14.32 -19.68 33.73
N ASN A 501 -13.53 -19.92 34.78
CA ASN A 501 -13.29 -21.25 35.35
C ASN A 501 -12.89 -22.30 34.28
N THR A 502 -12.12 -21.87 33.27
CA THR A 502 -11.73 -22.70 32.13
C THR A 502 -10.21 -22.76 32.08
N THR A 503 -9.67 -23.97 31.93
CA THR A 503 -8.23 -24.16 31.75
C THR A 503 -7.86 -23.92 30.30
N TYR A 504 -6.85 -23.08 30.10
CA TYR A 504 -6.25 -22.79 28.81
C TYR A 504 -4.79 -23.26 28.81
N TRP A 505 -4.37 -23.79 27.68
CA TRP A 505 -2.98 -24.14 27.39
C TRP A 505 -2.43 -23.15 26.37
N PHE A 506 -1.22 -22.65 26.61
CA PHE A 506 -0.56 -21.71 25.72
C PHE A 506 0.85 -22.17 25.39
N LYS A 507 1.26 -21.90 24.15
CA LYS A 507 2.65 -21.92 23.71
C LYS A 507 2.89 -20.77 22.74
N ILE A 508 4.12 -20.29 22.71
CA ILE A 508 4.53 -19.16 21.87
C ILE A 508 5.77 -19.49 21.05
N ARG A 509 5.94 -18.80 19.92
CA ARG A 509 7.19 -18.77 19.14
C ARG A 509 7.45 -17.37 18.60
N ALA A 510 8.72 -17.01 18.43
CA ALA A 510 9.11 -15.74 17.84
C ALA A 510 9.05 -15.79 16.32
N VAL A 511 8.83 -14.64 15.68
CA VAL A 511 8.98 -14.44 14.24
C VAL A 511 9.83 -13.19 13.97
N ASN A 512 10.62 -13.23 12.90
CA ASN A 512 11.39 -12.08 12.43
C ASN A 512 10.71 -11.39 11.23
N GLU A 513 11.29 -10.29 10.74
CA GLU A 513 10.80 -9.51 9.60
C GLU A 513 10.65 -10.34 8.31
N ASP A 514 11.49 -11.35 8.12
CA ASP A 514 11.46 -12.24 6.96
C ASP A 514 10.41 -13.37 7.09
N GLY A 515 9.65 -13.41 8.19
CA GLY A 515 8.62 -14.41 8.43
C GLY A 515 9.12 -15.76 8.97
N TRP A 516 10.38 -15.86 9.39
CA TRP A 516 10.94 -17.09 9.93
C TRP A 516 10.62 -17.28 11.42
N PHE A 517 10.15 -18.47 11.76
CA PHE A 517 9.75 -18.82 13.12
C PHE A 517 10.87 -19.48 13.93
N SER A 518 10.91 -19.21 15.24
CA SER A 518 11.72 -19.96 16.21
C SER A 518 11.10 -21.33 16.52
N GLU A 519 11.81 -22.12 17.32
CA GLU A 519 11.19 -23.21 18.10
C GLU A 519 10.09 -22.66 19.03
N GLU A 520 9.10 -23.49 19.31
CA GLU A 520 8.06 -23.22 20.28
C GLU A 520 8.60 -23.30 21.72
N THR A 521 8.05 -22.45 22.58
CA THR A 521 8.18 -22.56 24.04
C THR A 521 7.53 -23.84 24.57
N ASP A 522 7.90 -24.20 25.79
CA ASP A 522 7.21 -25.27 26.50
C ASP A 522 5.78 -24.82 26.81
N THR A 523 4.83 -25.74 26.70
CA THR A 523 3.42 -25.44 26.95
C THR A 523 3.19 -25.10 28.42
N ILE A 524 2.56 -23.96 28.68
CA ILE A 524 2.04 -23.61 30.01
C ILE A 524 0.54 -23.86 30.05
N SER A 525 0.00 -24.12 31.24
CA SER A 525 -1.45 -24.13 31.48
C SER A 525 -1.83 -23.14 32.57
N VAL A 526 -3.01 -22.56 32.44
CA VAL A 526 -3.55 -21.58 33.37
C VAL A 526 -5.07 -21.66 33.36
N CYS A 527 -5.68 -21.64 34.54
CA CYS A 527 -7.12 -21.62 34.69
C CYS A 527 -7.58 -20.18 34.96
N THR A 528 -8.53 -19.68 34.17
CA THR A 528 -9.19 -18.41 34.48
C THR A 528 -9.88 -18.49 35.83
N ALA A 529 -9.95 -17.37 36.54
CA ALA A 529 -10.65 -17.33 37.82
C ALA A 529 -12.14 -17.69 37.63
N MET A 530 -12.79 -18.12 38.72
CA MET A 530 -14.24 -18.14 38.75
C MET A 530 -14.77 -16.72 38.58
N LEU A 531 -15.96 -16.60 37.97
CA LEU A 531 -16.69 -15.34 37.91
C LEU A 531 -16.78 -14.68 39.30
N PRO A 532 -16.54 -13.35 39.43
CA PRO A 532 -16.81 -12.64 40.66
C PRO A 532 -18.32 -12.70 40.97
N VAL A 533 -18.67 -12.53 42.25
CA VAL A 533 -20.04 -12.71 42.79
C VAL A 533 -21.08 -12.12 41.84
N SER A 534 -21.89 -13.00 41.26
CA SER A 534 -22.98 -12.66 40.37
C SER A 534 -24.18 -12.13 41.15
N VAL A 535 -24.95 -11.26 40.51
CA VAL A 535 -26.36 -11.11 40.85
C VAL A 535 -27.12 -11.97 39.85
N SER A 536 -27.63 -13.12 40.32
CA SER A 536 -28.46 -14.00 39.51
C SER A 536 -29.77 -13.29 39.17
N THR A 537 -30.05 -13.10 37.89
CA THR A 537 -31.34 -12.56 37.45
C THR A 537 -32.28 -13.72 37.14
N SER A 538 -33.39 -13.83 37.86
CA SER A 538 -34.51 -14.70 37.46
C SER A 538 -35.36 -14.00 36.40
N SER A 539 -36.03 -14.77 35.53
CA SER A 539 -36.75 -14.39 34.30
C SER A 539 -37.98 -13.47 34.45
N VAL A 540 -37.92 -12.44 35.30
CA VAL A 540 -38.98 -11.44 35.48
C VAL A 540 -38.32 -10.06 35.54
N ALA A 541 -38.92 -9.06 34.88
CA ALA A 541 -38.51 -7.67 34.96
C ALA A 541 -38.14 -7.31 36.41
N LEU A 542 -36.90 -6.88 36.62
CA LEU A 542 -36.42 -6.56 37.95
C LEU A 542 -37.03 -5.22 38.34
N ALA A 543 -37.91 -5.22 39.34
CA ALA A 543 -38.48 -3.98 39.90
C ALA A 543 -37.42 -3.12 40.64
N THR A 544 -36.22 -3.67 40.87
CA THR A 544 -35.11 -3.03 41.56
C THR A 544 -33.88 -2.96 40.67
N PRO A 545 -33.22 -1.80 40.57
CA PRO A 545 -32.02 -1.66 39.76
C PRO A 545 -30.85 -2.44 40.35
N MET A 546 -30.08 -3.07 39.47
CA MET A 546 -28.82 -3.74 39.81
C MET A 546 -27.70 -2.70 39.88
N LEU A 547 -27.00 -2.63 41.01
CA LEU A 547 -25.97 -1.61 41.25
C LEU A 547 -24.56 -2.13 40.94
N GLY A 548 -23.74 -1.28 40.35
CA GLY A 548 -22.31 -1.46 40.22
C GLY A 548 -21.60 -1.24 41.56
N LYS A 549 -20.29 -1.53 41.58
CA LYS A 549 -19.44 -1.43 42.79
C LYS A 549 -19.38 -0.01 43.39
N ASP A 550 -19.62 1.02 42.58
CA ASP A 550 -19.67 2.42 43.03
C ASP A 550 -20.99 2.79 43.73
N GLY A 551 -21.98 1.87 43.77
CA GLY A 551 -23.28 2.07 44.38
C GLY A 551 -24.19 3.07 43.66
N LYS A 552 -23.76 3.60 42.50
CA LYS A 552 -24.49 4.62 41.73
C LYS A 552 -24.73 4.20 40.29
N THR A 553 -23.76 3.53 39.67
CA THR A 553 -23.95 2.94 38.34
C THR A 553 -25.01 1.86 38.46
N ALA A 554 -26.02 1.91 37.61
CA ALA A 554 -27.14 1.00 37.74
C ALA A 554 -27.68 0.50 36.41
N VAL A 555 -28.25 -0.70 36.43
CA VAL A 555 -29.00 -1.28 35.31
C VAL A 555 -30.39 -1.67 35.81
N LEU A 556 -31.42 -1.18 35.13
CA LEU A 556 -32.79 -1.61 35.32
C LEU A 556 -33.25 -2.30 34.04
N PHE A 557 -33.63 -3.58 34.13
CA PHE A 557 -34.10 -4.32 32.97
C PHE A 557 -35.60 -4.13 32.77
N ASP A 558 -35.98 -3.73 31.57
CA ASP A 558 -37.39 -3.68 31.15
C ASP A 558 -37.85 -5.06 30.68
N ASP A 559 -36.97 -5.79 29.98
CA ASP A 559 -37.15 -7.19 29.59
C ASP A 559 -35.79 -7.91 29.57
N ILE A 560 -35.75 -9.15 30.05
CA ILE A 560 -34.54 -10.01 30.08
C ILE A 560 -34.88 -11.32 29.37
N PRO A 561 -34.00 -11.84 28.49
CA PRO A 561 -34.13 -13.19 27.97
C PRO A 561 -34.37 -14.21 29.10
N SER A 562 -35.29 -15.16 28.88
CA SER A 562 -35.82 -16.08 29.91
C SER A 562 -34.87 -17.20 30.37
N PHE A 563 -33.57 -16.93 30.43
CA PHE A 563 -32.54 -17.87 30.86
C PHE A 563 -31.80 -17.36 32.09
N GLU A 564 -31.14 -18.26 32.82
CA GLU A 564 -30.22 -17.87 33.88
C GLU A 564 -29.09 -17.03 33.27
N SER A 565 -28.98 -15.79 33.76
CA SER A 565 -27.96 -14.85 33.30
C SER A 565 -27.33 -14.11 34.49
N SER A 566 -26.14 -13.59 34.25
CA SER A 566 -25.35 -12.83 35.23
C SER A 566 -24.83 -11.55 34.57
N LEU A 567 -25.14 -10.40 35.18
CA LEU A 567 -24.67 -9.10 34.73
C LEU A 567 -23.37 -8.72 35.45
N TYR A 568 -22.40 -8.25 34.67
CA TYR A 568 -21.13 -7.70 35.15
C TYR A 568 -21.02 -6.23 34.78
N ILE A 569 -20.55 -5.43 35.74
CA ILE A 569 -20.39 -3.98 35.60
C ILE A 569 -18.96 -3.60 36.00
N ALA A 570 -18.15 -3.19 35.02
CA ALA A 570 -16.85 -2.59 35.27
C ALA A 570 -17.00 -1.06 35.35
N THR A 571 -16.61 -0.51 36.50
CA THR A 571 -16.65 0.93 36.79
C THR A 571 -15.40 1.68 36.34
N ASP A 572 -14.34 0.94 36.01
CA ASP A 572 -13.11 1.43 35.37
C ASP A 572 -12.60 0.36 34.38
N PRO A 573 -13.18 0.30 33.17
CA PRO A 573 -12.76 -0.66 32.15
C PRO A 573 -11.42 -0.32 31.49
N ILE A 574 -10.80 0.82 31.82
CA ILE A 574 -9.43 1.13 31.33
C ILE A 574 -8.41 0.32 32.13
N SER A 575 -8.58 0.24 33.46
CA SER A 575 -7.69 -0.52 34.33
C SER A 575 -8.16 -1.97 34.55
N THR A 576 -9.47 -2.17 34.59
CA THR A 576 -10.13 -3.45 34.91
C THR A 576 -11.24 -3.77 33.89
N PRO A 577 -10.91 -4.03 32.61
CA PRO A 577 -11.90 -4.40 31.59
C PRO A 577 -12.50 -5.79 31.87
N ILE A 578 -13.72 -6.02 31.37
CA ILE A 578 -14.38 -7.33 31.33
C ILE A 578 -14.09 -8.02 29.99
N LEU A 579 -14.46 -7.39 28.87
CA LEU A 579 -14.33 -7.96 27.51
C LEU A 579 -13.59 -7.01 26.55
N THR A 580 -13.77 -5.71 26.74
CA THR A 580 -13.27 -4.66 25.85
C THR A 580 -11.77 -4.46 26.00
N THR A 581 -11.07 -4.29 24.88
CA THR A 581 -9.65 -3.94 24.87
C THR A 581 -9.43 -2.49 25.32
N PRO A 582 -8.65 -2.21 26.38
CA PRO A 582 -8.45 -0.83 26.86
C PRO A 582 -7.83 0.13 25.85
N SER A 583 -7.07 -0.38 24.86
CA SER A 583 -6.53 0.45 23.78
C SER A 583 -7.61 1.01 22.85
N TYR A 584 -8.73 0.31 22.65
CA TYR A 584 -9.85 0.80 21.85
C TYR A 584 -10.57 1.96 22.55
N ILE A 585 -10.75 1.84 23.88
CA ILE A 585 -11.28 2.93 24.70
C ILE A 585 -10.34 4.14 24.61
N ARG A 586 -9.03 3.94 24.81
CA ARG A 586 -8.02 5.02 24.70
C ARG A 586 -7.97 5.65 23.31
N HIS A 587 -8.07 4.86 22.25
CA HIS A 587 -8.11 5.36 20.88
C HIS A 587 -9.36 6.20 20.65
N ALA A 588 -10.54 5.67 20.99
CA ALA A 588 -11.81 6.38 20.83
C ALA A 588 -11.81 7.72 21.59
N LEU A 589 -11.31 7.74 22.83
CA LEU A 589 -11.08 8.98 23.60
C LEU A 589 -10.14 9.95 22.88
N GLY A 590 -9.05 9.47 22.28
CA GLY A 590 -8.11 10.28 21.51
C GLY A 590 -8.67 10.86 20.20
N THR A 591 -9.70 10.22 19.63
CA THR A 591 -10.37 10.72 18.41
C THR A 591 -11.46 11.77 18.68
N MET A 592 -11.89 11.93 19.93
CA MET A 592 -12.81 13.00 20.29
C MET A 592 -12.07 14.35 20.22
N ALA A 593 -12.53 15.26 19.36
CA ALA A 593 -11.90 16.56 19.19
C ALA A 593 -11.92 17.38 20.49
N TYR A 594 -10.76 17.55 21.16
CA TYR A 594 -10.50 18.46 22.29
C TYR A 594 -11.69 18.70 23.25
N ARG A 595 -12.40 17.65 23.66
CA ARG A 595 -13.49 17.72 24.63
C ARG A 595 -13.18 16.79 25.80
N PHE A 596 -12.81 17.44 26.90
CA PHE A 596 -12.89 16.99 28.29
C PHE A 596 -12.14 15.69 28.61
N THR A 597 -10.88 15.83 29.03
CA THR A 597 -10.00 14.69 29.34
C THR A 597 -9.39 14.81 30.73
N ALA A 598 -10.21 14.50 31.72
CA ALA A 598 -9.86 13.74 32.92
C ALA A 598 -11.19 13.39 33.60
N ASP A 599 -11.42 12.13 33.93
CA ASP A 599 -12.49 11.72 34.87
C ASP A 599 -13.95 11.71 34.41
N ILE A 600 -14.21 11.72 33.10
CA ILE A 600 -15.52 11.27 32.60
C ILE A 600 -15.74 9.78 32.96
N PRO A 601 -16.90 9.42 33.54
CA PRO A 601 -17.23 8.03 33.88
C PRO A 601 -17.30 7.14 32.63
N ILE A 602 -16.44 6.14 32.55
CA ILE A 602 -16.53 5.05 31.56
C ILE A 602 -17.01 3.80 32.27
N ARG A 603 -18.00 3.13 31.70
CA ARG A 603 -18.62 1.92 32.27
C ARG A 603 -18.70 0.84 31.21
N GLU A 604 -18.32 -0.38 31.55
CA GLU A 604 -18.52 -1.54 30.70
C GLU A 604 -19.54 -2.47 31.34
N PHE A 605 -20.54 -2.87 30.55
CA PHE A 605 -21.57 -3.79 30.97
C PHE A 605 -21.47 -5.04 30.11
N VAL A 606 -21.50 -6.22 30.73
CA VAL A 606 -21.48 -7.50 30.01
C VAL A 606 -22.49 -8.44 30.65
N LEU A 607 -23.39 -8.99 29.85
CA LEU A 607 -24.31 -10.03 30.27
C LEU A 607 -23.74 -11.40 29.88
N TYR A 608 -23.64 -12.32 30.82
CA TYR A 608 -23.27 -13.70 30.56
C TYR A 608 -24.48 -14.61 30.62
N MET A 609 -24.59 -15.53 29.65
CA MET A 609 -25.58 -16.60 29.58
C MET A 609 -24.85 -17.90 29.28
N ASN A 610 -25.07 -18.94 30.09
CA ASN A 610 -24.39 -20.24 29.94
C ASN A 610 -22.85 -20.11 29.83
N ASN A 611 -22.23 -19.25 30.66
CA ASN A 611 -20.79 -18.93 30.65
C ASN A 611 -20.23 -18.30 29.36
N ALA A 612 -21.08 -17.82 28.45
CA ALA A 612 -20.68 -17.03 27.29
C ALA A 612 -21.24 -15.61 27.36
N ALA A 613 -20.53 -14.64 26.80
CA ALA A 613 -21.04 -13.28 26.66
C ALA A 613 -22.25 -13.28 25.71
N TYR A 614 -23.32 -12.60 26.11
CA TYR A 614 -24.55 -12.49 25.35
C TYR A 614 -24.52 -11.24 24.47
N GLU A 615 -24.60 -11.45 23.16
CA GLU A 615 -24.56 -10.39 22.13
C GLU A 615 -25.95 -10.08 21.52
N GLY A 616 -27.02 -10.70 22.06
CA GLY A 616 -28.37 -10.49 21.56
C GLY A 616 -29.02 -9.19 22.05
N PRO A 617 -30.18 -8.82 21.50
CA PRO A 617 -30.90 -7.62 21.91
C PRO A 617 -31.39 -7.73 23.36
N ILE A 618 -31.32 -6.61 24.08
CA ILE A 618 -31.90 -6.44 25.41
C ILE A 618 -32.75 -5.16 25.42
N THR A 619 -33.57 -4.96 26.45
CA THR A 619 -34.15 -3.64 26.73
C THR A 619 -33.89 -3.31 28.20
N ALA A 620 -33.06 -2.31 28.43
CA ALA A 620 -32.68 -1.90 29.77
C ALA A 620 -32.47 -0.39 29.83
N SER A 621 -32.60 0.17 31.03
CA SER A 621 -32.20 1.53 31.36
C SER A 621 -30.89 1.52 32.16
N LEU A 622 -29.90 2.25 31.68
CA LEU A 622 -28.62 2.46 32.35
C LEU A 622 -28.65 3.77 33.12
N THR A 623 -28.04 3.79 34.30
CA THR A 623 -27.77 5.00 35.08
C THR A 623 -26.26 5.13 35.30
N ILE A 624 -25.69 6.27 34.93
CA ILE A 624 -24.26 6.56 35.07
C ILE A 624 -24.08 7.85 35.89
N PRO A 625 -23.24 7.87 36.94
CA PRO A 625 -22.98 9.08 37.73
C PRO A 625 -21.99 10.02 37.04
N TYR A 626 -22.12 11.33 37.24
CA TYR A 626 -21.14 12.35 36.83
C TYR A 626 -20.58 13.11 38.04
N GLN A 627 -19.44 13.77 37.88
CA GLN A 627 -18.80 14.57 38.94
C GLN A 627 -19.21 16.03 38.85
N ASP A 628 -19.62 16.61 39.98
CA ASP A 628 -19.91 18.03 40.20
C ASP A 628 -19.91 18.19 41.73
N ALA A 629 -18.73 18.21 42.32
CA ALA A 629 -18.52 18.15 43.77
C ALA A 629 -18.86 19.48 44.45
N ASN A 630 -18.72 20.59 43.73
CA ASN A 630 -18.96 21.94 44.24
C ASN A 630 -20.42 22.41 44.08
N GLY A 631 -21.24 21.71 43.29
CA GLY A 631 -22.66 22.02 43.11
C GLY A 631 -22.92 23.23 42.21
N ASP A 632 -21.98 23.61 41.35
CA ASP A 632 -22.13 24.76 40.46
C ASP A 632 -22.86 24.43 39.15
N GLY A 633 -23.21 23.16 38.92
CA GLY A 633 -23.90 22.69 37.73
C GLY A 633 -22.97 22.47 36.53
N ILE A 634 -21.65 22.52 36.76
CA ILE A 634 -20.59 22.21 35.80
C ILE A 634 -20.01 20.85 36.18
N VAL A 635 -19.68 20.04 35.17
CA VAL A 635 -19.01 18.77 35.38
C VAL A 635 -17.54 19.05 35.73
N ASP A 636 -17.09 18.50 36.85
CA ASP A 636 -15.73 18.73 37.35
C ASP A 636 -14.66 18.30 36.34
N ASP A 637 -13.51 18.97 36.37
CA ASP A 637 -12.32 18.67 35.56
C ASP A 637 -12.54 18.66 34.04
N THR A 638 -13.65 19.26 33.58
CA THR A 638 -13.92 19.47 32.16
C THR A 638 -13.26 20.75 31.64
N VAL A 639 -12.53 20.61 30.53
CA VAL A 639 -11.96 21.74 29.77
C VAL A 639 -12.41 21.67 28.30
N PRO A 640 -13.15 22.67 27.79
CA PRO A 640 -13.76 23.80 28.53
C PRO A 640 -14.80 23.35 29.60
N PRO A 641 -15.36 24.26 30.42
CA PRO A 641 -16.42 23.88 31.35
C PRO A 641 -17.64 23.28 30.63
N LEU A 642 -18.06 22.07 31.02
CA LEU A 642 -19.24 21.38 30.51
C LEU A 642 -20.40 21.51 31.51
N GLU A 643 -21.47 22.23 31.17
CA GLU A 643 -22.68 22.25 32.00
C GLU A 643 -23.33 20.86 32.04
N ALA A 644 -23.75 20.40 33.22
CA ALA A 644 -24.35 19.09 33.42
C ALA A 644 -25.61 18.85 32.58
N THR A 645 -26.36 19.92 32.26
CA THR A 645 -27.53 19.91 31.37
C THR A 645 -27.23 19.52 29.93
N ASN A 646 -25.96 19.63 29.51
CA ASN A 646 -25.50 19.28 28.16
C ASN A 646 -24.86 17.89 28.09
N LEU A 647 -24.88 17.10 29.17
CA LEU A 647 -24.40 15.72 29.14
C LEU A 647 -25.29 14.86 28.24
N GLN A 648 -24.65 14.01 27.44
CA GLN A 648 -25.25 13.07 26.51
C GLN A 648 -24.59 11.69 26.68
N PRO A 649 -25.36 10.59 26.57
CA PRO A 649 -24.80 9.25 26.67
C PRO A 649 -24.18 8.81 25.34
N TYR A 650 -22.99 8.21 25.41
CA TYR A 650 -22.28 7.64 24.27
C TYR A 650 -21.96 6.16 24.53
N THR A 651 -21.92 5.37 23.45
CA THR A 651 -21.50 3.97 23.43
C THR A 651 -20.31 3.79 22.49
N LEU A 652 -19.42 2.86 22.82
CA LEU A 652 -18.28 2.51 21.98
C LEU A 652 -18.73 1.56 20.86
N SER A 653 -18.52 1.97 19.61
CA SER A 653 -18.78 1.16 18.43
C SER A 653 -17.54 1.13 17.52
N GLY A 654 -16.96 -0.06 17.33
CA GLY A 654 -15.66 -0.23 16.67
C GLY A 654 -14.53 0.41 17.49
N GLN A 655 -14.20 1.67 17.18
CA GLN A 655 -13.25 2.51 17.94
C GLN A 655 -13.71 3.98 17.95
N GLN A 656 -15.02 4.20 17.85
CA GLN A 656 -15.64 5.52 17.82
C GLN A 656 -16.72 5.58 18.90
N TRP A 657 -16.85 6.74 19.52
CA TRP A 657 -17.98 7.04 20.39
C TRP A 657 -19.15 7.50 19.54
N VAL A 658 -20.27 6.77 19.64
CA VAL A 658 -21.53 7.11 18.98
C VAL A 658 -22.59 7.36 20.03
N GLN A 659 -23.56 8.23 19.75
CA GLN A 659 -24.61 8.55 20.70
C GLN A 659 -25.38 7.26 21.06
N ALA A 660 -25.50 6.97 22.35
CA ALA A 660 -26.11 5.72 22.83
C ALA A 660 -27.64 5.77 22.85
N SER A 661 -28.22 6.97 23.02
CA SER A 661 -29.66 7.16 23.11
C SER A 661 -30.04 8.58 22.68
N ASP A 662 -31.22 8.71 22.05
CA ASP A 662 -31.78 10.00 21.64
C ASP A 662 -32.46 10.74 22.81
N THR A 663 -32.76 10.04 23.90
CA THR A 663 -33.41 10.58 25.09
C THR A 663 -32.71 10.12 26.36
N TRP A 664 -32.62 11.02 27.34
CA TRP A 664 -32.03 10.74 28.64
C TRP A 664 -32.63 11.68 29.69
N THR A 665 -32.47 11.29 30.96
CA THR A 665 -32.96 12.03 32.11
C THR A 665 -31.79 12.41 32.99
N LEU A 666 -31.66 13.69 33.33
CA LEU A 666 -30.66 14.21 34.26
C LEU A 666 -31.29 14.35 35.65
N ASP A 667 -30.67 13.74 36.66
CA ASP A 667 -30.93 14.03 38.07
C ASP A 667 -29.75 14.80 38.65
N SER A 668 -29.95 16.11 38.85
CA SER A 668 -28.91 17.01 39.37
C SER A 668 -28.68 16.88 40.88
N VAL A 669 -29.59 16.22 41.61
CA VAL A 669 -29.46 15.95 43.05
C VAL A 669 -28.64 14.67 43.26
N ALA A 670 -29.00 13.60 42.55
CA ALA A 670 -28.25 12.34 42.59
C ALA A 670 -26.93 12.39 41.80
N LYS A 671 -26.81 13.38 40.90
CA LYS A 671 -25.69 13.59 39.97
C LYS A 671 -25.56 12.41 39.00
N THR A 672 -26.67 12.03 38.38
CA THR A 672 -26.76 10.86 37.50
C THR A 672 -27.50 11.17 36.21
N VAL A 673 -27.12 10.47 35.14
CA VAL A 673 -27.85 10.46 33.87
C VAL A 673 -28.39 9.06 33.62
N THR A 674 -29.69 8.97 33.29
CA THR A 674 -30.39 7.71 33.00
C THR A 674 -30.88 7.68 31.56
N PHE A 675 -30.63 6.59 30.83
CA PHE A 675 -30.99 6.43 29.42
C PHE A 675 -31.26 4.97 29.05
N SER A 676 -32.08 4.73 28.03
CA SER A 676 -32.40 3.39 27.56
C SER A 676 -31.39 2.87 26.53
N VAL A 677 -31.12 1.56 26.56
CA VAL A 677 -30.20 0.86 25.67
C VAL A 677 -30.82 -0.44 25.14
N THR A 678 -30.35 -0.85 23.96
CA THR A 678 -30.80 -2.08 23.27
C THR A 678 -29.76 -3.20 23.23
N HIS A 679 -28.55 -2.92 23.71
CA HIS A 679 -27.42 -3.84 23.82
C HIS A 679 -26.53 -3.35 24.97
N PHE A 680 -25.67 -4.23 25.50
CA PHE A 680 -24.58 -3.81 26.39
C PHE A 680 -23.28 -3.62 25.61
N SER A 681 -22.45 -2.70 26.11
CA SER A 681 -21.19 -2.26 25.53
C SER A 681 -20.43 -1.45 26.59
N VAL A 682 -19.43 -0.70 26.16
CA VAL A 682 -18.81 0.38 26.94
C VAL A 682 -19.58 1.67 26.71
N PHE A 683 -20.00 2.31 27.79
CA PHE A 683 -20.73 3.58 27.78
C PHE A 683 -19.96 4.67 28.53
N SER A 684 -20.21 5.91 28.13
CA SER A 684 -19.63 7.10 28.72
C SER A 684 -20.61 8.29 28.63
N LEU A 685 -20.40 9.32 29.45
CA LEU A 685 -21.17 10.56 29.39
C LEU A 685 -20.29 11.69 28.84
N ASN A 686 -20.72 12.40 27.79
CA ASN A 686 -19.93 13.49 27.22
C ASN A 686 -20.83 14.68 26.82
N GLY A 687 -20.25 15.81 26.42
CA GLY A 687 -20.99 16.90 25.79
C GLY A 687 -21.31 16.61 24.31
N PRO A 688 -22.16 17.44 23.66
CA PRO A 688 -22.49 17.31 22.24
C PRO A 688 -21.24 17.27 21.36
N THR A 689 -21.30 16.66 20.18
CA THR A 689 -20.13 16.65 19.27
C THR A 689 -19.91 18.02 18.62
N PRO A 690 -18.71 18.37 18.12
CA PRO A 690 -18.52 19.61 17.35
C PRO A 690 -19.40 19.72 16.10
N GLN A 691 -19.89 18.59 15.56
CA GLN A 691 -20.86 18.60 14.45
C GLN A 691 -22.23 19.14 14.87
N ASP A 692 -22.56 19.10 16.17
CA ASP A 692 -23.82 19.58 16.73
C ASP A 692 -23.75 21.05 17.19
N ILE A 693 -22.55 21.66 17.21
CA ILE A 693 -22.40 23.10 17.48
C ILE A 693 -22.55 23.90 16.17
N ILE A 694 -23.82 24.14 15.82
CA ILE A 694 -24.31 25.31 15.08
C ILE A 694 -23.54 25.64 13.79
N VAL A 695 -24.04 25.12 12.65
CA VAL A 695 -23.61 25.52 11.30
C VAL A 695 -24.09 26.92 10.87
N SER A 696 -24.75 27.70 11.75
CA SER A 696 -25.41 28.97 11.38
C SER A 696 -25.01 30.19 12.22
N LEU A 697 -24.78 31.32 11.54
CA LEU A 697 -24.55 32.65 12.09
C LEU A 697 -25.85 33.43 12.38
N ALA A 698 -27.03 32.83 12.19
CA ALA A 698 -28.32 33.52 12.34
C ALA A 698 -28.53 34.13 13.73
N ASN A 699 -28.06 33.46 14.78
CA ASN A 699 -28.32 33.81 16.18
C ASN A 699 -27.17 34.57 16.85
N VAL A 700 -26.22 35.12 16.08
CA VAL A 700 -25.09 35.87 16.63
C VAL A 700 -25.56 37.09 17.41
N LYS A 701 -25.06 37.21 18.64
CA LYS A 701 -25.29 38.33 19.57
C LYS A 701 -24.00 39.09 19.80
N ILE A 702 -24.11 40.41 19.95
CA ILE A 702 -23.00 41.30 20.27
C ILE A 702 -23.41 42.19 21.44
N PHE A 703 -22.64 42.14 22.53
CA PHE A 703 -22.95 42.92 23.72
C PHE A 703 -21.68 43.33 24.51
N PRO A 704 -21.75 44.44 25.26
CA PRO A 704 -22.84 45.42 25.27
C PRO A 704 -22.86 46.28 24.00
N THR A 705 -24.04 46.76 23.59
CA THR A 705 -24.20 47.75 22.51
C THR A 705 -25.24 48.79 22.95
N PRO A 706 -24.88 50.07 23.19
CA PRO A 706 -23.53 50.65 23.06
C PRO A 706 -22.57 50.14 24.13
N TRP A 707 -21.27 50.11 23.82
CA TRP A 707 -20.21 49.74 24.74
C TRP A 707 -19.49 50.98 25.28
N LYS A 708 -19.49 51.10 26.61
CA LYS A 708 -18.91 52.20 27.39
C LYS A 708 -17.86 51.69 28.37
N GLN A 709 -16.62 51.61 27.90
CA GLN A 709 -15.51 51.04 28.65
C GLN A 709 -15.20 51.85 29.93
N GLY A 710 -15.08 51.17 31.08
CA GLY A 710 -14.69 51.76 32.35
C GLY A 710 -15.82 52.41 33.16
N THR A 711 -17.08 52.22 32.75
CA THR A 711 -18.24 52.82 33.44
C THR A 711 -18.74 52.03 34.64
N GLY A 712 -18.34 50.77 34.82
CA GLY A 712 -18.80 49.86 35.89
C GLY A 712 -20.29 49.49 35.84
N GLY A 713 -21.05 50.01 34.87
CA GLY A 713 -22.48 49.76 34.70
C GLY A 713 -22.79 48.69 33.63
N LYS A 714 -24.09 48.49 33.33
CA LYS A 714 -24.59 47.49 32.35
C LYS A 714 -24.07 47.64 30.91
N PHE A 715 -23.37 48.73 30.61
CA PHE A 715 -22.77 49.00 29.30
C PHE A 715 -21.23 48.91 29.32
N ASP A 716 -20.61 48.57 30.46
CA ASP A 716 -19.18 48.31 30.56
C ASP A 716 -18.83 46.94 29.95
N SER A 717 -17.53 46.72 29.76
CA SER A 717 -16.92 45.49 29.25
C SER A 717 -17.52 44.25 29.92
N ALA A 718 -18.12 43.39 29.10
CA ALA A 718 -18.54 42.08 29.55
C ALA A 718 -17.30 41.25 29.87
N ASP A 719 -17.33 40.53 30.98
CA ASP A 719 -16.26 39.65 31.43
C ASP A 719 -16.83 38.23 31.50
N ILE A 720 -16.76 37.51 30.37
CA ILE A 720 -17.37 36.20 30.23
C ILE A 720 -16.25 35.16 30.17
N ALA A 721 -16.26 34.22 31.13
CA ALA A 721 -15.32 33.11 31.17
C ALA A 721 -15.31 32.36 29.82
N GLY A 722 -14.12 32.11 29.28
CA GLY A 722 -13.93 31.48 27.97
C GLY A 722 -13.99 32.44 26.77
N CYS A 723 -14.65 33.59 26.88
CA CYS A 723 -14.74 34.58 25.77
C CYS A 723 -13.72 35.72 25.91
N GLY A 724 -13.32 36.04 27.14
CA GLY A 724 -12.47 37.18 27.49
C GLY A 724 -13.27 38.43 27.88
N ARG A 725 -12.55 39.50 28.23
CA ARG A 725 -13.11 40.77 28.69
C ARG A 725 -13.16 41.81 27.58
N GLY A 726 -14.34 42.41 27.33
CA GLY A 726 -14.52 43.47 26.34
C GLY A 726 -15.93 43.52 25.75
N LEU A 727 -16.04 43.90 24.47
CA LEU A 727 -17.25 43.70 23.68
C LEU A 727 -17.28 42.26 23.14
N VAL A 728 -18.29 41.50 23.54
CA VAL A 728 -18.37 40.06 23.31
C VAL A 728 -19.29 39.74 22.14
N PHE A 729 -18.76 38.95 21.21
CA PHE A 729 -19.48 38.21 20.18
C PHE A 729 -19.84 36.83 20.74
N LYS A 730 -21.12 36.43 20.70
CA LYS A 730 -21.61 35.14 21.23
C LYS A 730 -22.51 34.45 20.21
N ASN A 731 -22.61 33.12 20.30
CA ASN A 731 -23.28 32.23 19.34
C ASN A 731 -22.59 32.23 17.96
N LEU A 732 -21.27 32.23 17.95
CA LEU A 732 -20.45 32.05 16.76
C LEU A 732 -20.35 30.56 16.41
N THR A 733 -20.07 30.26 15.15
CA THR A 733 -19.68 28.92 14.70
C THR A 733 -18.32 28.53 15.27
N ALA A 734 -17.98 27.24 15.24
CA ALA A 734 -16.71 26.71 15.76
C ALA A 734 -15.48 27.37 15.10
N ASP A 735 -15.63 27.84 13.87
CA ASP A 735 -14.66 28.62 13.14
C ASP A 735 -15.34 29.82 12.45
N ALA A 736 -14.79 31.00 12.67
CA ALA A 736 -15.28 32.22 12.05
C ALA A 736 -14.19 33.28 11.96
N ASN A 737 -14.37 34.22 11.06
CA ASN A 737 -13.54 35.40 10.95
C ASN A 737 -14.43 36.64 11.15
N ILE A 738 -14.04 37.49 12.10
CA ILE A 738 -14.74 38.72 12.46
C ILE A 738 -13.92 39.90 11.97
N LYS A 739 -14.46 40.68 11.04
CA LYS A 739 -13.86 41.93 10.56
C LYS A 739 -14.69 43.11 11.02
N ILE A 740 -14.04 44.08 11.65
CA ILE A 740 -14.69 45.28 12.21
C ILE A 740 -14.28 46.48 11.37
N TYR A 741 -15.26 47.24 10.88
CA TYR A 741 -15.08 48.39 10.03
C TYR A 741 -15.63 49.66 10.68
N ASN A 742 -15.03 50.81 10.40
CA ASN A 742 -15.63 52.11 10.70
C ASN A 742 -16.76 52.44 9.68
N ILE A 743 -17.45 53.56 9.84
CA ILE A 743 -18.55 53.95 8.94
C ILE A 743 -18.07 54.35 7.53
N GLN A 744 -16.79 54.70 7.38
CA GLN A 744 -16.15 54.98 6.09
C GLN A 744 -15.75 53.70 5.33
N GLY A 745 -15.80 52.53 5.97
CA GLY A 745 -15.46 51.23 5.39
C GLY A 745 -14.01 50.79 5.61
N ASP A 746 -13.22 51.51 6.42
CA ASP A 746 -11.86 51.12 6.75
C ASP A 746 -11.84 49.96 7.75
N LEU A 747 -10.98 48.97 7.51
CA LEU A 747 -10.79 47.83 8.42
C LEU A 747 -10.08 48.28 9.70
N VAL A 748 -10.77 48.14 10.83
CA VAL A 748 -10.29 48.53 12.16
C VAL A 748 -9.59 47.36 12.85
N ARG A 749 -10.21 46.18 12.84
CA ARG A 749 -9.70 44.98 13.52
C ARG A 749 -10.16 43.72 12.79
N GLU A 750 -9.31 42.70 12.80
CA GLU A 750 -9.66 41.34 12.42
C GLU A 750 -9.43 40.39 13.61
N LEU A 751 -10.41 39.54 13.89
CA LEU A 751 -10.35 38.52 14.94
C LEU A 751 -10.64 37.15 14.32
N THR A 752 -9.75 36.19 14.59
CA THR A 752 -9.95 34.79 14.22
C THR A 752 -10.61 34.06 15.39
N VAL A 753 -11.72 33.39 15.08
CA VAL A 753 -12.45 32.51 15.97
C VAL A 753 -12.05 31.10 15.61
N THR A 754 -11.54 30.39 16.59
CA THR A 754 -11.13 28.99 16.50
C THR A 754 -12.02 28.15 17.39
N SER A 755 -11.92 26.83 17.29
CA SER A 755 -12.66 25.92 18.18
C SER A 755 -12.37 26.17 19.66
N SER A 756 -11.18 26.68 20.01
CA SER A 756 -10.79 27.05 21.38
C SER A 756 -11.59 28.22 21.96
N ASP A 757 -12.28 28.98 21.10
CA ASP A 757 -13.08 30.14 21.48
C ASP A 757 -14.54 29.77 21.83
N ASN A 758 -14.94 28.48 21.74
CA ASN A 758 -16.23 27.96 22.21
C ASN A 758 -17.46 28.76 21.75
N GLY A 759 -17.46 29.22 20.49
CA GLY A 759 -18.58 29.97 19.92
C GLY A 759 -18.73 31.40 20.49
N CYS A 760 -17.68 31.95 21.11
CA CYS A 760 -17.65 33.35 21.54
C CYS A 760 -16.27 34.01 21.43
N LYS A 761 -16.21 35.33 21.29
CA LYS A 761 -14.92 36.06 21.21
C LYS A 761 -15.08 37.48 21.77
N ALA A 762 -14.13 37.96 22.57
CA ALA A 762 -14.09 39.35 23.01
C ALA A 762 -13.22 40.23 22.13
N TRP A 763 -13.64 41.48 21.95
CA TRP A 763 -12.85 42.57 21.39
C TRP A 763 -12.51 43.60 22.47
N ASP A 764 -11.24 43.98 22.52
CA ASP A 764 -10.65 44.91 23.48
C ASP A 764 -10.79 46.39 23.10
N GLY A 765 -11.44 46.69 21.96
CA GLY A 765 -11.66 48.06 21.50
C GLY A 765 -10.40 48.71 20.91
N LYS A 766 -9.41 47.91 20.52
CA LYS A 766 -8.20 48.36 19.83
C LYS A 766 -8.23 48.00 18.35
N ASN A 767 -7.57 48.81 17.53
CA ASN A 767 -7.35 48.50 16.12
C ASN A 767 -6.18 47.49 15.95
N ASN A 768 -5.86 47.11 14.71
CA ASN A 768 -4.72 46.22 14.41
C ASN A 768 -3.36 46.78 14.86
N SER A 769 -3.22 48.10 14.97
CA SER A 769 -2.00 48.76 15.48
C SER A 769 -1.96 48.87 17.00
N GLY A 770 -2.94 48.32 17.72
CA GLY A 770 -3.04 48.36 19.18
C GLY A 770 -3.54 49.69 19.75
N ALA A 771 -3.95 50.64 18.92
CA ALA A 771 -4.50 51.93 19.34
C ALA A 771 -6.01 51.83 19.61
N SER A 772 -6.46 52.52 20.66
CA SER A 772 -7.85 52.53 21.10
C SER A 772 -8.76 53.25 20.09
N VAL A 773 -9.87 52.65 19.67
CA VAL A 773 -10.75 53.19 18.60
C VAL A 773 -11.67 54.32 19.08
N ALA A 774 -11.99 55.32 18.26
CA ALA A 774 -12.80 56.48 18.68
C ALA A 774 -14.27 56.12 19.00
N SER A 775 -14.99 57.01 19.71
CA SER A 775 -16.46 56.92 19.83
C SER A 775 -17.11 56.98 18.45
N GLY A 776 -18.11 56.13 18.21
CA GLY A 776 -18.78 56.07 16.91
C GLY A 776 -19.49 54.75 16.64
N VAL A 777 -20.04 54.65 15.43
CA VAL A 777 -20.70 53.44 14.92
C VAL A 777 -19.72 52.63 14.07
N TYR A 778 -19.68 51.33 14.31
CA TYR A 778 -18.86 50.36 13.62
C TYR A 778 -19.73 49.24 13.06
N ILE A 779 -19.24 48.56 12.01
CA ILE A 779 -19.91 47.40 11.40
C ILE A 779 -19.00 46.19 11.55
N SER A 780 -19.50 45.12 12.17
CA SER A 780 -18.81 43.83 12.19
C SER A 780 -19.37 42.91 11.10
N LEU A 781 -18.50 42.41 10.22
CA LEU A 781 -18.79 41.35 9.25
C LEU A 781 -18.20 40.04 9.78
N ILE A 782 -19.04 39.04 9.97
CA ILE A 782 -18.67 37.74 10.50
C ILE A 782 -18.89 36.70 9.41
N LYS A 783 -17.88 35.90 9.11
CA LYS A 783 -17.92 34.86 8.07
C LYS A 783 -17.45 33.52 8.63
N ASN A 784 -18.21 32.45 8.41
CA ASN A 784 -17.80 31.08 8.75
C ASN A 784 -17.12 30.38 7.55
N SER A 785 -16.56 29.19 7.77
CA SER A 785 -15.95 28.37 6.71
C SER A 785 -16.95 27.89 5.66
N ALA A 786 -18.21 27.65 6.05
CA ALA A 786 -19.30 27.32 5.15
C ALA A 786 -19.72 28.47 4.22
N GLY A 787 -19.16 29.67 4.41
CA GLY A 787 -19.36 30.83 3.54
C GLY A 787 -20.56 31.71 3.91
N GLU A 788 -21.30 31.37 4.97
CA GLU A 788 -22.34 32.22 5.54
C GLU A 788 -21.73 33.51 6.08
N LYS A 789 -22.49 34.61 5.98
CA LYS A 789 -22.08 35.93 6.44
C LYS A 789 -23.19 36.61 7.20
N VAL A 790 -22.84 37.25 8.31
CA VAL A 790 -23.75 38.17 9.01
C VAL A 790 -23.04 39.49 9.28
N ALA A 791 -23.77 40.60 9.10
CA ALA A 791 -23.31 41.93 9.47
C ALA A 791 -24.10 42.43 10.68
N LYS A 792 -23.42 43.02 11.66
CA LYS A 792 -24.03 43.60 12.87
C LYS A 792 -23.46 44.98 13.13
N LYS A 793 -24.27 45.85 13.72
CA LYS A 793 -23.87 47.21 14.11
C LYS A 793 -23.33 47.19 15.54
N ILE A 794 -22.24 47.92 15.75
CA ILE A 794 -21.60 48.14 17.05
C ILE A 794 -21.59 49.65 17.29
N ALA A 795 -21.90 50.06 18.52
CA ALA A 795 -21.79 51.45 18.94
C ALA A 795 -20.80 51.53 20.10
N ILE A 796 -19.79 52.39 20.00
CA ILE A 796 -18.78 52.63 21.03
C ILE A 796 -18.91 54.07 21.51
N GLU A 797 -18.89 54.24 22.83
CA GLU A 797 -18.89 55.56 23.47
C GLU A 797 -17.77 55.55 24.53
N ARG A 798 -16.80 56.44 24.34
CA ARG A 798 -15.70 56.71 25.27
C ARG A 798 -15.99 57.91 26.15
#